data_AF-A0A7V0ZMS6-F1
#
_entry.id   AF-A0A7V0ZMS6-F1
#
_cell.length_a   1.000
_cell.length_b   1.000
_cell.length_c   1.000
_cell.angle_alpha   90.00
_cell.angle_beta   90.00
_cell.angle_gamma   90.00
#
_symmetry.space_group_name_H-M   'P 1'
#
loop_
_entity.id
_entity.type
_entity.pdbx_description
1 polymer ?
#
loop_
_entity_poly.entity_id
_entity_poly.type
_entity_poly.pdbx_seq_one_letter_code
_entity_poly.pdbx_strand_id
1 'polypeptide(L)'
;MNRIAMVLLVIICLASGAGAQADESGVLVEVTAGEAAVTDWVVEQMLDLATAAQLLGYQGAVQPADVRVVEVDGQGNGLGVVASQVDPAEREGEFVVTWVMPGQTQPGATRYFSVRLQDKGEVPVPQTSIRVSTGEDTITVRNGPIALEHQRGIGGMIREVTVGGTTGAFTWNDKAYDGAVYYLANHRANEMKVVADGPLRAVVETQGEYLDDSNPAASHPQAKYRFTTYAGQPVTHVEAAVTQDFAKQWGSLHFIEIQIGEAPVDSCVTDSGSAVLQQAGRSYDGDQWAAVYGDNLLIGVANGSGPGVWDGGGQHYGAYLRAGTAPWNTSYCPWQATLFWGAGQQDIQRLKSWSAIMASPPTATVHLPPLDNRLAQANSLLTAKERQLATLEGEQWAAAHVAVLLARAHLAAATTKAAAGSFGPAQEALDRAEAALSAQMGESDLEVTDGVMAGLVAGHPYLGNRKVAFVWSRPEDGAGLLSVYDRRARHEFLKVNPTAASLWQIAVKKGEGGESYSNVGVPCIVTREGHRLDFVWGGGMEVRVRATLNRSETVARLRLEAAPQEVGEGLLSVTFPAVKGILPLTQNAKGDAILDTRQLGWERPSPLHSGNVVDTRYPYGMQFSAIVADGRGLYFAEEDPEANRKNLTWSGQQQTG
;
A
#
# COMPACT_ATOMS: atom_id res chain seq x y z
N MET A 1 58.52 -19.39 -9.64
CA MET A 1 58.05 -20.35 -10.68
C MET A 1 56.71 -20.91 -10.25
N ASN A 2 55.68 -20.44 -10.96
CA ASN A 2 54.31 -20.95 -11.17
C ASN A 2 53.53 -21.58 -10.00
N ARG A 3 52.70 -20.74 -9.34
CA ARG A 3 51.45 -21.18 -8.71
C ARG A 3 50.31 -20.99 -9.71
N ILE A 4 49.65 -22.09 -10.01
CA ILE A 4 48.53 -22.22 -10.95
C ILE A 4 47.32 -21.50 -10.36
N ALA A 5 46.86 -20.45 -11.05
CA ALA A 5 45.55 -19.84 -10.84
C ALA A 5 44.50 -20.78 -11.46
N MET A 6 43.74 -21.47 -10.60
CA MET A 6 42.63 -22.31 -11.00
C MET A 6 41.39 -21.43 -11.11
N VAL A 7 41.14 -20.91 -12.31
CA VAL A 7 39.89 -20.25 -12.68
C VAL A 7 38.83 -21.34 -12.77
N LEU A 8 37.92 -21.38 -11.79
CA LEU A 8 36.79 -22.29 -11.77
C LEU A 8 35.71 -21.72 -12.71
N LEU A 9 35.78 -22.09 -13.99
CA LEU A 9 34.73 -21.83 -14.97
C LEU A 9 33.56 -22.76 -14.67
N VAL A 10 32.58 -22.29 -13.90
CA VAL A 10 31.30 -23.00 -13.72
C VAL A 10 30.48 -22.81 -14.98
N ILE A 11 30.44 -23.85 -15.83
CA ILE A 11 29.48 -23.95 -16.93
C ILE A 11 28.11 -24.16 -16.30
N ILE A 12 27.32 -23.09 -16.22
CA ILE A 12 25.89 -23.17 -15.92
C ILE A 12 25.23 -23.74 -17.18
N CYS A 13 24.85 -25.01 -17.15
CA CYS A 13 23.90 -25.56 -18.10
C CYS A 13 22.56 -24.85 -17.87
N LEU A 14 22.33 -23.75 -18.58
CA LEU A 14 21.00 -23.22 -18.80
C LEU A 14 20.22 -24.31 -19.52
N ALA A 15 19.30 -24.96 -18.81
CA ALA A 15 18.17 -25.60 -19.45
C ALA A 15 17.33 -24.46 -20.04
N SER A 16 17.73 -23.99 -21.22
CA SER A 16 16.88 -23.19 -22.09
C SER A 16 15.71 -24.09 -22.47
N GLY A 17 14.64 -24.02 -21.66
CA GLY A 17 13.32 -24.36 -22.17
C GLY A 17 13.15 -23.54 -23.45
N ALA A 18 12.90 -24.21 -24.56
CA ALA A 18 12.55 -23.57 -25.82
C ALA A 18 11.21 -22.86 -25.62
N GLY A 19 11.25 -21.67 -25.01
CA GLY A 19 10.16 -20.73 -25.02
C GLY A 19 9.98 -20.28 -26.47
N ALA A 20 8.74 -20.36 -26.94
CA ALA A 20 8.33 -19.70 -28.16
C ALA A 20 8.88 -18.25 -28.14
N GLN A 21 9.33 -17.79 -29.29
CA GLN A 21 9.70 -16.39 -29.52
C GLN A 21 8.43 -15.57 -29.32
N ALA A 22 8.11 -15.24 -28.08
CA ALA A 22 7.02 -14.33 -27.74
C ALA A 22 7.29 -13.04 -28.50
N ASP A 23 6.25 -12.50 -29.11
CA ASP A 23 6.30 -11.21 -29.80
C ASP A 23 6.89 -10.16 -28.85
N GLU A 24 8.19 -9.85 -29.01
CA GLU A 24 8.96 -8.92 -28.15
C GLU A 24 8.51 -7.45 -28.34
N SER A 25 7.38 -7.20 -29.00
CA SER A 25 6.98 -5.86 -29.43
C SER A 25 6.24 -5.02 -28.39
N GLY A 26 5.98 -5.51 -27.17
CA GLY A 26 5.18 -4.76 -26.19
C GLY A 26 5.32 -5.19 -24.72
N VAL A 27 4.55 -4.53 -23.87
CA VAL A 27 4.36 -4.89 -22.45
C VAL A 27 3.27 -5.96 -22.37
N LEU A 28 3.56 -7.10 -21.77
CA LEU A 28 2.58 -8.17 -21.57
C LEU A 28 1.83 -7.95 -20.25
N VAL A 29 0.51 -8.12 -20.27
CA VAL A 29 -0.36 -8.03 -19.10
C VAL A 29 -1.18 -9.29 -19.00
N GLU A 30 -1.02 -10.01 -17.89
CA GLU A 30 -1.83 -11.17 -17.53
C GLU A 30 -2.98 -10.72 -16.64
N VAL A 31 -4.22 -10.96 -17.07
CA VAL A 31 -5.42 -10.59 -16.32
C VAL A 31 -6.11 -11.87 -15.88
N THR A 32 -6.16 -12.11 -14.57
CA THR A 32 -6.82 -13.28 -13.98
C THR A 32 -8.12 -12.86 -13.31
N ALA A 33 -9.24 -13.45 -13.73
CA ALA A 33 -10.52 -13.22 -13.08
C ALA A 33 -10.53 -13.75 -11.64
N GLY A 34 -11.20 -13.05 -10.73
CA GLY A 34 -11.36 -13.52 -9.35
C GLY A 34 -12.38 -14.66 -9.21
N GLU A 35 -13.09 -14.68 -8.09
CA GLU A 35 -14.03 -15.76 -7.76
C GLU A 35 -15.35 -15.73 -8.55
N ALA A 36 -15.67 -14.61 -9.20
CA ALA A 36 -16.87 -14.44 -10.00
C ALA A 36 -16.55 -14.30 -11.50
N ALA A 37 -17.47 -14.76 -12.34
CA ALA A 37 -17.39 -14.54 -13.78
C ALA A 37 -17.59 -13.05 -14.08
N VAL A 38 -16.83 -12.52 -15.03
CA VAL A 38 -16.96 -11.14 -15.50
C VAL A 38 -17.29 -11.11 -16.98
N THR A 39 -17.95 -10.07 -17.46
CA THR A 39 -18.31 -9.90 -18.88
C THR A 39 -18.00 -8.47 -19.30
N ASP A 40 -17.29 -8.31 -20.41
CA ASP A 40 -16.86 -7.00 -20.93
C ASP A 40 -16.19 -6.14 -19.85
N TRP A 41 -15.33 -6.79 -19.05
CA TRP A 41 -14.66 -6.15 -17.93
C TRP A 41 -13.70 -5.07 -18.45
N VAL A 42 -13.70 -3.91 -17.80
CA VAL A 42 -12.75 -2.85 -18.14
C VAL A 42 -11.52 -3.02 -17.25
N VAL A 43 -10.38 -3.28 -17.87
CA VAL A 43 -9.08 -3.37 -17.20
C VAL A 43 -8.44 -1.99 -17.22
N GLU A 44 -7.83 -1.62 -16.10
CA GLU A 44 -7.03 -0.41 -15.96
C GLU A 44 -5.65 -0.81 -15.45
N GLN A 45 -4.60 -0.29 -16.10
CA GLN A 45 -3.23 -0.47 -15.64
C GLN A 45 -2.43 0.82 -15.83
N MET A 46 -1.82 1.30 -14.76
CA MET A 46 -0.80 2.35 -14.84
C MET A 46 0.52 1.74 -15.31
N LEU A 47 1.13 2.32 -16.33
CA LEU A 47 2.34 1.82 -16.98
C LEU A 47 3.32 2.96 -17.27
N ASP A 48 4.60 2.75 -16.97
CA ASP A 48 5.73 3.60 -17.39
C ASP A 48 6.09 3.30 -18.86
N LEU A 49 5.29 3.82 -19.79
CA LEU A 49 5.47 3.53 -21.21
C LEU A 49 6.75 4.14 -21.78
N ALA A 50 7.28 5.22 -21.18
CA ALA A 50 8.54 5.82 -21.59
C ALA A 50 9.73 4.87 -21.35
N THR A 51 9.85 4.31 -20.13
CA THR A 51 10.91 3.34 -19.84
C THR A 51 10.68 2.03 -20.59
N ALA A 52 9.43 1.60 -20.75
CA ALA A 52 9.11 0.43 -21.57
C ALA A 52 9.59 0.61 -23.02
N ALA A 53 9.33 1.76 -23.63
CA ALA A 53 9.77 2.09 -24.98
C ALA A 53 11.30 2.00 -25.12
N GLN A 54 12.03 2.58 -24.17
CA GLN A 54 13.49 2.53 -24.14
C GLN A 54 14.02 1.09 -24.04
N LEU A 55 13.46 0.28 -23.13
CA LEU A 55 13.88 -1.11 -22.93
C LEU A 55 13.58 -2.01 -24.13
N LEU A 56 12.49 -1.73 -24.85
CA LEU A 56 12.10 -2.43 -26.07
C LEU A 56 12.83 -1.89 -27.31
N GLY A 57 13.68 -0.86 -27.16
CA GLY A 57 14.50 -0.32 -28.25
C GLY A 57 13.78 0.66 -29.18
N TYR A 58 12.61 1.15 -28.80
CA TYR A 58 11.90 2.19 -29.55
C TYR A 58 12.60 3.55 -29.42
N GLN A 59 12.53 4.36 -30.49
CA GLN A 59 13.08 5.71 -30.50
C GLN A 59 11.96 6.75 -30.44
N GLY A 60 12.14 7.80 -29.63
CA GLY A 60 11.20 8.92 -29.50
C GLY A 60 10.20 8.77 -28.35
N ALA A 61 9.46 9.85 -28.08
CA ALA A 61 8.45 9.88 -27.03
C ALA A 61 7.22 9.05 -27.42
N VAL A 62 6.70 8.26 -26.48
CA VAL A 62 5.44 7.52 -26.65
C VAL A 62 4.30 8.52 -26.76
N GLN A 63 3.54 8.43 -27.85
CA GLN A 63 2.30 9.19 -28.02
C GLN A 63 1.12 8.31 -27.63
N PRO A 64 0.16 8.79 -26.81
CA PRO A 64 -1.04 8.02 -26.46
C PRO A 64 -1.80 7.48 -27.68
N ALA A 65 -1.85 8.27 -28.75
CA ALA A 65 -2.50 7.90 -30.01
C ALA A 65 -1.83 6.74 -30.75
N ASP A 66 -0.60 6.36 -30.41
CA ASP A 66 0.17 5.28 -31.01
C ASP A 66 0.31 4.05 -30.09
N VAL A 67 -0.46 4.00 -28.99
CA VAL A 67 -0.50 2.85 -28.07
C VAL A 67 -1.72 1.99 -28.37
N ARG A 68 -1.54 0.67 -28.47
CA ARG A 68 -2.61 -0.29 -28.76
C ARG A 68 -2.60 -1.44 -27.77
N VAL A 69 -3.78 -1.95 -27.44
CA VAL A 69 -3.91 -3.17 -26.67
C VAL A 69 -4.41 -4.29 -27.59
N VAL A 70 -3.67 -5.39 -27.62
CA VAL A 70 -3.98 -6.58 -28.42
C VAL A 70 -4.18 -7.74 -27.46
N GLU A 71 -5.32 -8.42 -27.54
CA GLU A 71 -5.46 -9.70 -26.86
C GLU A 71 -4.58 -10.74 -27.55
N VAL A 72 -3.85 -11.52 -26.76
CA VAL A 72 -2.95 -12.58 -27.26
C VAL A 72 -3.30 -13.91 -26.60
N ASP A 73 -2.94 -15.02 -27.25
CA ASP A 73 -3.01 -16.34 -26.62
C ASP A 73 -1.83 -16.56 -25.64
N GLY A 74 -1.82 -17.68 -24.92
CA GLY A 74 -0.72 -18.02 -24.00
C GLY A 74 0.63 -18.29 -24.68
N GLN A 75 0.71 -18.23 -26.02
CA GLN A 75 1.95 -18.28 -26.80
C GLN A 75 2.37 -16.90 -27.34
N GLY A 76 1.57 -15.86 -27.08
CA GLY A 76 1.80 -14.50 -27.57
C GLY A 76 1.24 -14.23 -28.97
N ASN A 77 0.48 -15.13 -29.57
CA ASN A 77 -0.13 -14.89 -30.89
C ASN A 77 -1.32 -13.93 -30.74
N GLY A 78 -1.37 -12.89 -31.57
CA GLY A 78 -2.46 -11.91 -31.57
C GLY A 78 -3.82 -12.53 -31.93
N LEU A 79 -4.80 -12.34 -31.05
CA LEU A 79 -6.20 -12.72 -31.24
C LEU A 79 -7.04 -11.55 -31.77
N GLY A 80 -6.67 -10.31 -31.43
CA GLY A 80 -7.30 -9.10 -31.99
C GLY A 80 -7.01 -7.84 -31.18
N VAL A 81 -7.09 -6.67 -31.85
CA VAL A 81 -7.04 -5.37 -31.16
C VAL A 81 -8.33 -5.18 -30.37
N VAL A 82 -8.23 -4.72 -29.13
CA VAL A 82 -9.39 -4.42 -28.27
C VAL A 82 -9.63 -2.92 -28.18
N ALA A 83 -10.86 -2.52 -27.85
CA ALA A 83 -11.16 -1.13 -27.55
C ALA A 83 -10.30 -0.68 -26.35
N SER A 84 -9.54 0.40 -26.53
CA SER A 84 -8.62 0.92 -25.53
C SER A 84 -8.57 2.45 -25.50
N GLN A 85 -8.11 2.98 -24.39
CA GLN A 85 -7.89 4.39 -24.10
C GLN A 85 -6.57 4.53 -23.35
N VAL A 86 -5.85 5.62 -23.58
CA VAL A 86 -4.59 5.92 -22.90
C VAL A 86 -4.63 7.35 -22.39
N ASP A 87 -4.64 7.49 -21.07
CA ASP A 87 -4.65 8.77 -20.39
C ASP A 87 -3.25 9.07 -19.82
N PRO A 88 -2.79 10.34 -19.82
CA PRO A 88 -1.59 10.71 -19.08
C PRO A 88 -1.79 10.48 -17.58
N ALA A 89 -0.77 9.99 -16.89
CA ALA A 89 -0.74 9.93 -15.42
C ALA A 89 -0.12 11.21 -14.83
N GLU A 90 -0.08 11.31 -13.50
CA GLU A 90 0.51 12.47 -12.81
C GLU A 90 2.03 12.59 -13.05
N ARG A 91 2.74 11.46 -13.24
CA ARG A 91 4.18 11.44 -13.52
C ARG A 91 4.45 11.38 -15.01
N GLU A 92 5.40 12.21 -15.47
CA GLU A 92 5.82 12.25 -16.87
C GLU A 92 6.30 10.86 -17.32
N GLY A 93 5.82 10.41 -18.48
CA GLY A 93 6.13 9.10 -19.05
C GLY A 93 5.28 7.93 -18.51
N GLU A 94 4.54 8.14 -17.42
CA GLU A 94 3.53 7.20 -16.94
C GLU A 94 2.16 7.49 -17.58
N PHE A 95 1.45 6.43 -17.92
CA PHE A 95 0.12 6.49 -18.52
C PHE A 95 -0.81 5.50 -17.85
N VAL A 96 -2.09 5.84 -17.78
CA VAL A 96 -3.14 4.88 -17.46
C VAL A 96 -3.66 4.30 -18.78
N VAL A 97 -3.44 3.00 -18.98
CA VAL A 97 -3.94 2.25 -20.13
C VAL A 97 -5.21 1.53 -19.69
N THR A 98 -6.32 1.84 -20.36
CA THR A 98 -7.64 1.25 -20.09
C THR A 98 -8.11 0.48 -21.31
N TRP A 99 -8.62 -0.73 -21.15
CA TRP A 99 -9.19 -1.51 -22.25
C TRP A 99 -10.33 -2.41 -21.82
N VAL A 100 -11.15 -2.82 -22.79
CA VAL A 100 -12.20 -3.81 -22.55
C VAL A 100 -11.61 -5.20 -22.75
N MET A 101 -11.89 -6.10 -21.80
CA MET A 101 -11.73 -7.55 -21.93
C MET A 101 -13.03 -8.13 -22.49
N PRO A 102 -13.16 -8.33 -23.82
CA PRO A 102 -14.44 -8.59 -24.47
C PRO A 102 -14.97 -9.99 -24.15
N GLY A 103 -16.29 -10.11 -23.98
CA GLY A 103 -16.97 -11.37 -23.71
C GLY A 103 -16.84 -11.82 -22.26
N GLN A 104 -17.22 -13.07 -22.00
CA GLN A 104 -17.25 -13.64 -20.64
C GLN A 104 -15.92 -14.30 -20.28
N THR A 105 -15.36 -13.96 -19.12
CA THR A 105 -14.20 -14.64 -18.51
C THR A 105 -14.68 -15.40 -17.27
N GLN A 106 -14.38 -16.70 -17.22
CA GLN A 106 -14.77 -17.59 -16.11
C GLN A 106 -13.93 -17.32 -14.85
N PRO A 107 -14.44 -17.66 -13.64
CA PRO A 107 -13.68 -17.52 -12.40
C PRO A 107 -12.31 -18.19 -12.47
N GLY A 108 -11.27 -17.50 -12.01
CA GLY A 108 -9.88 -17.98 -12.02
C GLY A 108 -9.24 -18.15 -13.40
N ALA A 109 -9.93 -17.84 -14.50
CA ALA A 109 -9.35 -17.91 -15.82
C ALA A 109 -8.45 -16.69 -16.09
N THR A 110 -7.32 -16.94 -16.75
CA THR A 110 -6.35 -15.92 -17.16
C THR A 110 -6.46 -15.61 -18.64
N ARG A 111 -6.43 -14.31 -18.98
CA ARG A 111 -6.33 -13.81 -20.36
C ARG A 111 -5.10 -12.92 -20.47
N TYR A 112 -4.55 -12.83 -21.69
CA TYR A 112 -3.27 -12.19 -21.94
C TYR A 112 -3.45 -11.03 -22.91
N PHE A 113 -2.79 -9.91 -22.62
CA PHE A 113 -2.87 -8.70 -23.42
C PHE A 113 -1.47 -8.15 -23.66
N SER A 114 -1.19 -7.68 -24.88
CA SER A 114 0.03 -6.97 -25.22
C SER A 114 -0.29 -5.49 -25.45
N VAL A 115 0.32 -4.62 -24.64
CA VAL A 115 0.34 -3.18 -24.87
C VAL A 115 1.49 -2.86 -25.82
N ARG A 116 1.14 -2.66 -27.09
CA ARG A 116 2.08 -2.34 -28.17
C ARG A 116 2.28 -0.85 -28.29
N LEU A 117 3.53 -0.46 -28.50
CA LEU A 117 3.96 0.92 -28.64
C LEU A 117 4.22 1.23 -30.12
N GLN A 118 3.97 2.48 -30.53
CA GLN A 118 4.19 2.94 -31.91
C GLN A 118 3.36 2.18 -32.96
N ASP A 119 2.20 1.64 -32.57
CA ASP A 119 1.27 0.93 -33.46
C ASP A 119 0.17 1.89 -33.95
N LYS A 120 0.13 2.13 -35.26
CA LYS A 120 -0.78 3.08 -35.92
C LYS A 120 -2.07 2.44 -36.45
N GLY A 121 -2.39 1.20 -36.05
CA GLY A 121 -3.66 0.57 -36.39
C GLY A 121 -4.89 1.32 -35.87
N GLU A 122 -6.08 1.00 -36.39
CA GLU A 122 -7.34 1.55 -35.86
C GLU A 122 -7.69 0.89 -34.51
N VAL A 123 -8.15 1.69 -33.54
CA VAL A 123 -8.70 1.18 -32.27
C VAL A 123 -10.20 0.94 -32.45
N PRO A 124 -10.71 -0.25 -32.10
CA PRO A 124 -12.16 -0.51 -32.12
C PRO A 124 -12.91 0.48 -31.22
N VAL A 125 -14.04 0.99 -31.72
CA VAL A 125 -14.95 1.83 -30.91
C VAL A 125 -15.73 0.93 -29.94
N PRO A 126 -15.79 1.26 -28.64
CA PRO A 126 -16.55 0.45 -27.69
C PRO A 126 -18.06 0.55 -27.96
N GLN A 127 -18.80 -0.52 -27.63
CA GLN A 127 -20.25 -0.57 -27.86
C GLN A 127 -21.00 0.53 -27.09
N THR A 128 -20.55 0.81 -25.87
CA THR A 128 -20.99 1.95 -25.07
C THR A 128 -19.81 2.89 -24.89
N SER A 129 -20.03 4.20 -25.04
CA SER A 129 -18.99 5.22 -24.87
C SER A 129 -19.32 6.17 -23.74
N ILE A 130 -18.31 6.58 -22.97
CA ILE A 130 -18.46 7.69 -22.04
C ILE A 130 -18.52 9.03 -22.78
N ARG A 131 -19.31 9.95 -22.21
CA ARG A 131 -19.33 11.36 -22.59
C ARG A 131 -19.25 12.22 -21.34
N VAL A 132 -18.37 13.21 -21.36
CA VAL A 132 -18.24 14.19 -20.29
C VAL A 132 -18.67 15.56 -20.79
N SER A 133 -19.43 16.29 -19.99
CA SER A 133 -19.76 17.70 -20.23
C SER A 133 -19.43 18.54 -19.00
N THR A 134 -18.69 19.62 -19.20
CA THR A 134 -18.25 20.53 -18.13
C THR A 134 -18.98 21.86 -18.25
N GLY A 135 -19.63 22.27 -17.16
CA GLY A 135 -20.16 23.62 -16.95
C GLY A 135 -19.27 24.42 -15.99
N GLU A 136 -19.70 25.63 -15.63
CA GLU A 136 -18.97 26.49 -14.67
C GLU A 136 -18.87 25.84 -13.28
N ASP A 137 -19.98 25.27 -12.80
CA ASP A 137 -20.10 24.69 -11.46
C ASP A 137 -20.48 23.20 -11.46
N THR A 138 -20.58 22.58 -12.63
CA THR A 138 -21.00 21.18 -12.78
C THR A 138 -20.10 20.39 -13.74
N ILE A 139 -19.97 19.08 -13.48
CA ILE A 139 -19.42 18.11 -14.43
C ILE A 139 -20.43 16.97 -14.54
N THR A 140 -20.90 16.65 -15.74
CA THR A 140 -21.78 15.51 -15.98
C THR A 140 -21.03 14.40 -16.72
N VAL A 141 -21.04 13.19 -16.16
CA VAL A 141 -20.48 11.98 -16.77
C VAL A 141 -21.61 11.07 -17.20
N ARG A 142 -21.69 10.73 -18.49
CA ARG A 142 -22.67 9.78 -19.04
C ARG A 142 -21.95 8.54 -19.54
N ASN A 143 -22.32 7.35 -19.06
CA ASN A 143 -21.67 6.10 -19.42
C ASN A 143 -22.58 5.12 -20.19
N GLY A 144 -23.58 5.67 -20.90
CA GLY A 144 -24.67 4.92 -21.52
C GLY A 144 -25.99 5.22 -20.81
N PRO A 145 -26.59 4.28 -20.07
CA PRO A 145 -27.89 4.48 -19.42
C PRO A 145 -27.81 5.28 -18.11
N ILE A 146 -26.62 5.58 -17.60
CA ILE A 146 -26.40 6.33 -16.36
C ILE A 146 -25.80 7.70 -16.68
N ALA A 147 -26.29 8.73 -16.00
CA ALA A 147 -25.70 10.06 -15.96
C ALA A 147 -25.45 10.46 -14.51
N LEU A 148 -24.23 10.94 -14.21
CA LEU A 148 -23.81 11.40 -12.90
C LEU A 148 -23.46 12.89 -13.00
N GLU A 149 -24.14 13.73 -12.24
CA GLU A 149 -23.83 15.16 -12.16
C GLU A 149 -23.07 15.48 -10.87
N HIS A 150 -21.81 15.89 -11.01
CA HIS A 150 -20.99 16.46 -9.94
C HIS A 150 -21.24 17.96 -9.83
N GLN A 151 -21.31 18.46 -8.60
CA GLN A 151 -21.53 19.88 -8.36
C GLN A 151 -20.47 20.47 -7.41
N ARG A 152 -19.82 21.54 -7.86
CA ARG A 152 -18.74 22.19 -7.09
C ARG A 152 -19.21 22.73 -5.74
N GLY A 153 -20.45 23.21 -5.67
CA GLY A 153 -21.04 23.79 -4.46
C GLY A 153 -21.21 22.83 -3.27
N ILE A 154 -21.09 21.52 -3.49
CA ILE A 154 -21.24 20.47 -2.46
C ILE A 154 -19.97 19.62 -2.33
N GLY A 155 -18.79 20.23 -2.38
CA GLY A 155 -17.50 19.54 -2.32
C GLY A 155 -17.12 18.80 -3.60
N GLY A 156 -17.84 19.05 -4.71
CA GLY A 156 -17.65 18.34 -5.98
C GLY A 156 -18.33 16.97 -6.02
N MET A 157 -19.13 16.64 -5.01
CA MET A 157 -19.83 15.37 -4.90
C MET A 157 -20.92 15.21 -5.97
N ILE A 158 -21.39 13.97 -6.15
CA ILE A 158 -22.48 13.64 -7.08
C ILE A 158 -23.81 14.17 -6.50
N ARG A 159 -24.38 15.20 -7.12
CA ARG A 159 -25.65 15.81 -6.73
C ARG A 159 -26.84 15.05 -7.30
N GLU A 160 -26.80 14.70 -8.58
CA GLU A 160 -27.89 14.03 -9.28
C GLU A 160 -27.40 12.79 -10.01
N VAL A 161 -28.25 11.76 -10.04
CA VAL A 161 -28.03 10.55 -10.81
C VAL A 161 -29.28 10.25 -11.63
N THR A 162 -29.10 10.06 -12.94
CA THR A 162 -30.14 9.53 -13.82
C THR A 162 -29.81 8.08 -14.16
N VAL A 163 -30.72 7.13 -13.90
CA VAL A 163 -30.61 5.73 -14.35
C VAL A 163 -31.87 5.36 -15.12
N GLY A 164 -31.74 4.88 -16.35
CA GLY A 164 -32.89 4.41 -17.13
C GLY A 164 -33.96 5.48 -17.39
N GLY A 165 -33.60 6.77 -17.30
CA GLY A 165 -34.51 7.90 -17.44
C GLY A 165 -35.09 8.45 -16.13
N THR A 166 -34.93 7.74 -15.00
CA THR A 166 -35.33 8.23 -13.68
C THR A 166 -34.18 8.99 -13.03
N THR A 167 -34.45 10.19 -12.54
CA THR A 167 -33.46 11.03 -11.84
C THR A 167 -33.73 11.07 -10.35
N GLY A 168 -32.70 10.89 -9.54
CA GLY A 168 -32.71 11.11 -8.10
C GLY A 168 -31.64 12.12 -7.71
N ALA A 169 -31.95 12.96 -6.73
CA ALA A 169 -31.02 13.94 -6.16
C ALA A 169 -30.61 13.52 -4.75
N PHE A 170 -29.33 13.71 -4.42
CA PHE A 170 -28.73 13.26 -3.18
C PHE A 170 -27.99 14.37 -2.46
N THR A 171 -27.91 14.24 -1.14
CA THR A 171 -27.09 15.12 -0.31
C THR A 171 -26.02 14.27 0.35
N TRP A 172 -24.77 14.73 0.28
CA TRP A 172 -23.63 14.08 0.90
C TRP A 172 -23.40 14.66 2.29
N ASN A 173 -22.95 13.83 3.22
CA ASN A 173 -22.81 14.20 4.63
C ASN A 173 -21.51 13.69 5.25
N ASP A 174 -20.50 13.46 4.42
CA ASP A 174 -19.15 13.09 4.82
C ASP A 174 -18.60 14.13 5.79
N LYS A 175 -18.14 13.66 6.95
CA LYS A 175 -17.82 14.50 8.11
C LYS A 175 -16.70 13.92 8.97
N ALA A 176 -15.98 14.81 9.66
CA ALA A 176 -15.11 14.48 10.78
C ALA A 176 -15.77 14.93 12.08
N TYR A 177 -15.71 14.10 13.11
CA TYR A 177 -16.41 14.33 14.38
C TYR A 177 -15.56 13.96 15.60
N ASP A 178 -15.55 14.84 16.60
CA ASP A 178 -14.88 14.65 17.89
C ASP A 178 -15.68 15.25 19.07
N GLY A 179 -16.97 15.52 18.85
CA GLY A 179 -17.82 16.34 19.72
C GLY A 179 -18.33 17.58 19.01
N ALA A 180 -17.55 18.14 18.09
CA ALA A 180 -17.99 19.08 17.05
C ALA A 180 -18.04 18.37 15.69
N VAL A 181 -18.91 18.83 14.78
CA VAL A 181 -19.10 18.20 13.46
C VAL A 181 -18.55 19.12 12.38
N TYR A 182 -17.67 18.58 11.54
CA TYR A 182 -17.08 19.29 10.42
C TYR A 182 -17.48 18.57 9.13
N TYR A 183 -18.22 19.24 8.25
CA TYR A 183 -18.75 18.65 7.02
C TYR A 183 -17.87 19.01 5.83
N LEU A 184 -17.72 18.09 4.89
CA LEU A 184 -17.04 18.33 3.62
C LEU A 184 -18.02 18.84 2.56
N ALA A 185 -19.15 18.17 2.40
CA ALA A 185 -20.09 18.40 1.30
C ALA A 185 -21.05 19.58 1.50
N ASN A 186 -20.96 20.30 2.62
CA ASN A 186 -21.71 21.53 2.84
C ASN A 186 -21.01 22.77 2.24
N HIS A 187 -19.81 22.59 1.69
CA HIS A 187 -18.95 23.68 1.24
C HIS A 187 -18.55 23.50 -0.22
N ARG A 188 -18.16 24.61 -0.84
CA ARG A 188 -17.65 24.60 -2.21
C ARG A 188 -16.31 23.85 -2.26
N ALA A 189 -16.13 22.99 -3.25
CA ALA A 189 -14.85 22.35 -3.53
C ALA A 189 -13.80 23.41 -3.89
N ASN A 190 -12.61 23.27 -3.30
CA ASN A 190 -11.43 24.05 -3.66
C ASN A 190 -11.00 23.74 -5.10
N GLU A 191 -11.08 22.47 -5.48
CA GLU A 191 -10.80 21.99 -6.82
C GLU A 191 -11.88 21.01 -7.28
N MET A 192 -12.24 21.06 -8.57
CA MET A 192 -13.09 20.09 -9.24
C MET A 192 -12.69 20.04 -10.73
N LYS A 193 -12.15 18.92 -11.20
CA LYS A 193 -11.62 18.75 -12.56
C LYS A 193 -11.87 17.36 -13.13
N VAL A 194 -11.87 17.27 -14.45
CA VAL A 194 -11.84 16.01 -15.19
C VAL A 194 -10.38 15.67 -15.47
N VAL A 195 -9.90 14.50 -15.02
CA VAL A 195 -8.50 14.05 -15.25
C VAL A 195 -8.40 12.90 -16.25
N ALA A 196 -9.53 12.34 -16.69
CA ALA A 196 -9.65 11.43 -17.82
C ALA A 196 -11.02 11.62 -18.48
N ASP A 197 -11.10 11.66 -19.81
CA ASP A 197 -12.33 11.97 -20.56
C ASP A 197 -12.56 11.11 -21.83
N GLY A 198 -11.90 9.96 -21.94
CA GLY A 198 -12.01 9.13 -23.13
C GLY A 198 -13.23 8.20 -23.18
N PRO A 199 -13.33 7.38 -24.24
CA PRO A 199 -14.55 6.62 -24.54
C PRO A 199 -14.82 5.46 -23.58
N LEU A 200 -13.83 4.98 -22.83
CA LEU A 200 -13.97 3.85 -21.90
C LEU A 200 -14.03 4.28 -20.44
N ARG A 201 -13.36 5.38 -20.11
CA ARG A 201 -13.16 5.83 -18.73
C ARG A 201 -13.22 7.34 -18.62
N ALA A 202 -13.95 7.82 -17.61
CA ALA A 202 -13.85 9.19 -17.14
C ALA A 202 -13.55 9.22 -15.65
N VAL A 203 -12.74 10.19 -15.25
CA VAL A 203 -12.37 10.43 -13.85
C VAL A 203 -12.61 11.88 -13.48
N VAL A 204 -13.38 12.08 -12.42
CA VAL A 204 -13.58 13.39 -11.79
C VAL A 204 -12.82 13.42 -10.48
N GLU A 205 -11.92 14.39 -10.32
CA GLU A 205 -11.22 14.65 -9.06
C GLU A 205 -11.76 15.91 -8.40
N THR A 206 -11.94 15.85 -7.08
CA THR A 206 -12.43 16.96 -6.28
C THR A 206 -11.61 17.09 -4.99
N GLN A 207 -11.46 18.30 -4.49
CA GLN A 207 -10.79 18.56 -3.21
C GLN A 207 -11.59 19.55 -2.38
N GLY A 208 -11.74 19.28 -1.09
CA GLY A 208 -12.40 20.17 -0.14
C GLY A 208 -11.86 20.05 1.28
N GLU A 209 -12.29 20.95 2.15
CA GLU A 209 -11.96 20.96 3.58
C GLU A 209 -13.18 20.57 4.41
N TYR A 210 -12.96 19.92 5.56
CA TYR A 210 -14.03 19.69 6.52
C TYR A 210 -14.17 20.93 7.42
N LEU A 211 -15.31 21.61 7.33
CA LEU A 211 -15.56 22.85 8.08
C LEU A 211 -16.84 22.73 8.90
N ASP A 212 -16.84 23.38 10.06
CA ASP A 212 -18.04 23.68 10.85
C ASP A 212 -18.53 25.07 10.45
N ASP A 213 -19.57 25.11 9.62
CA ASP A 213 -19.94 26.27 8.80
C ASP A 213 -18.74 26.82 8.03
N SER A 214 -18.09 27.89 8.48
CA SER A 214 -16.89 28.44 7.82
C SER A 214 -15.64 28.34 8.68
N ASN A 215 -15.70 27.62 9.80
CA ASN A 215 -14.61 27.51 10.75
C ASN A 215 -13.83 26.20 10.51
N PRO A 216 -12.52 26.28 10.22
CA PRO A 216 -11.69 25.09 10.13
C PRO A 216 -11.39 24.53 11.52
N ALA A 217 -11.26 23.21 11.62
CA ALA A 217 -10.68 22.59 12.81
C ALA A 217 -9.18 22.90 12.89
N ALA A 218 -8.61 22.89 14.11
CA ALA A 218 -7.19 23.18 14.32
C ALA A 218 -6.22 22.30 13.52
N SER A 219 -6.60 21.05 13.19
CA SER A 219 -5.76 20.15 12.38
C SER A 219 -5.98 20.28 10.88
N HIS A 220 -6.83 21.19 10.42
CA HIS A 220 -7.15 21.45 9.00
C HIS A 220 -7.41 20.16 8.19
N PRO A 221 -8.42 19.35 8.59
CA PRO A 221 -8.79 18.16 7.83
C PRO A 221 -9.26 18.51 6.42
N GLN A 222 -8.70 17.83 5.42
CA GLN A 222 -9.04 17.97 4.00
C GLN A 222 -9.23 16.59 3.37
N ALA A 223 -9.93 16.54 2.23
CA ALA A 223 -10.04 15.33 1.43
C ALA A 223 -9.92 15.61 -0.06
N LYS A 224 -9.20 14.73 -0.76
CA LYS A 224 -9.20 14.63 -2.24
C LYS A 224 -10.00 13.38 -2.63
N TYR A 225 -11.09 13.54 -3.37
CA TYR A 225 -11.90 12.46 -3.91
C TYR A 225 -11.55 12.20 -5.38
N ARG A 226 -11.62 10.94 -5.78
CA ARG A 226 -11.49 10.49 -7.17
C ARG A 226 -12.67 9.57 -7.51
N PHE A 227 -13.48 10.00 -8.47
CA PHE A 227 -14.64 9.25 -8.97
C PHE A 227 -14.32 8.68 -10.35
N THR A 228 -14.13 7.36 -10.46
CA THR A 228 -13.83 6.69 -11.71
C THR A 228 -15.08 5.98 -12.24
N THR A 229 -15.53 6.36 -13.43
CA THR A 229 -16.69 5.78 -14.11
C THR A 229 -16.26 5.09 -15.40
N TYR A 230 -16.79 3.89 -15.64
CA TYR A 230 -16.48 3.08 -16.82
C TYR A 230 -17.68 2.95 -17.78
N ALA A 231 -17.38 2.82 -19.07
CA ALA A 231 -18.40 2.70 -20.11
C ALA A 231 -19.25 1.44 -19.93
N GLY A 232 -20.58 1.59 -19.92
CA GLY A 232 -21.52 0.47 -19.84
C GLY A 232 -21.60 -0.27 -18.50
N GLN A 233 -20.74 0.07 -17.53
CA GLN A 233 -20.75 -0.56 -16.21
C GLN A 233 -21.71 0.19 -15.26
N PRO A 234 -22.41 -0.52 -14.34
CA PRO A 234 -23.34 0.10 -13.40
C PRO A 234 -22.63 0.66 -12.15
N VAL A 235 -21.31 0.81 -12.19
CA VAL A 235 -20.50 1.16 -11.01
C VAL A 235 -19.66 2.41 -11.20
N THR A 236 -19.44 3.11 -10.10
CA THR A 236 -18.44 4.18 -9.97
C THR A 236 -17.52 3.82 -8.82
N HIS A 237 -16.23 3.70 -9.10
CA HIS A 237 -15.22 3.52 -8.05
C HIS A 237 -14.90 4.87 -7.41
N VAL A 238 -14.88 4.92 -6.08
CA VAL A 238 -14.67 6.15 -5.31
C VAL A 238 -13.50 5.92 -4.37
N GLU A 239 -12.46 6.73 -4.52
CA GLU A 239 -11.31 6.79 -3.62
C GLU A 239 -11.30 8.15 -2.92
N ALA A 240 -10.90 8.19 -1.66
CA ALA A 240 -10.61 9.43 -0.97
C ALA A 240 -9.29 9.36 -0.19
N ALA A 241 -8.47 10.39 -0.34
CA ALA A 241 -7.31 10.63 0.48
C ALA A 241 -7.64 11.75 1.48
N VAL A 242 -7.82 11.38 2.76
CA VAL A 242 -8.13 12.34 3.83
C VAL A 242 -6.86 12.67 4.59
N THR A 243 -6.54 13.97 4.73
CA THR A 243 -5.30 14.46 5.35
C THR A 243 -5.58 15.49 6.43
N GLN A 244 -4.66 15.63 7.39
CA GLN A 244 -4.64 16.71 8.38
C GLN A 244 -3.18 17.09 8.69
N ASP A 245 -2.96 18.34 9.08
CA ASP A 245 -1.61 18.92 9.28
C ASP A 245 -0.82 18.19 10.38
N PHE A 246 -1.52 17.72 11.41
CA PHE A 246 -0.97 16.89 12.48
C PHE A 246 -1.98 15.84 12.92
N ALA A 247 -1.47 14.76 13.52
CA ALA A 247 -2.25 13.62 13.98
C ALA A 247 -3.17 13.96 15.18
N LYS A 248 -4.25 14.70 14.93
CA LYS A 248 -5.36 14.89 15.89
C LYS A 248 -6.22 13.64 15.93
N GLN A 249 -6.71 13.31 17.13
CA GLN A 249 -7.67 12.24 17.34
C GLN A 249 -9.10 12.71 17.04
N TRP A 250 -9.72 12.09 16.03
CA TRP A 250 -11.14 12.21 15.70
C TRP A 250 -11.89 10.99 16.23
N GLY A 251 -13.08 11.23 16.79
CA GLY A 251 -13.98 10.17 17.26
C GLY A 251 -14.55 9.36 16.10
N SER A 252 -14.90 10.02 15.00
CA SER A 252 -15.24 9.35 13.74
C SER A 252 -14.91 10.21 12.51
N LEU A 253 -14.55 9.54 11.43
CA LEU A 253 -14.46 10.03 10.07
C LEU A 253 -15.43 9.22 9.23
N HIS A 254 -16.32 9.90 8.51
CA HIS A 254 -17.37 9.30 7.69
C HIS A 254 -16.98 9.39 6.22
N PHE A 255 -17.20 8.30 5.49
CA PHE A 255 -16.89 8.16 4.08
C PHE A 255 -18.10 7.62 3.31
N ILE A 256 -18.50 8.37 2.27
CA ILE A 256 -19.72 8.18 1.48
C ILE A 256 -20.92 8.03 2.40
N GLU A 257 -21.35 9.11 3.06
CA GLU A 257 -22.62 9.18 3.79
C GLU A 257 -23.64 9.94 2.93
N ILE A 258 -24.48 9.21 2.20
CA ILE A 258 -25.47 9.76 1.29
C ILE A 258 -26.83 9.81 2.00
N GLN A 259 -27.30 11.03 2.27
CA GLN A 259 -28.65 11.26 2.78
C GLN A 259 -29.67 10.95 1.69
N ILE A 260 -30.67 10.17 2.08
CA ILE A 260 -31.70 9.65 1.17
C ILE A 260 -32.76 10.71 0.90
N GLY A 261 -33.01 11.62 1.85
CA GLY A 261 -33.80 12.85 1.64
C GLY A 261 -35.12 12.63 0.89
N GLU A 262 -35.28 13.35 -0.23
CA GLU A 262 -36.44 13.28 -1.14
C GLU A 262 -36.24 12.30 -2.31
N ALA A 263 -35.17 11.49 -2.30
CA ALA A 263 -34.93 10.52 -3.37
C ALA A 263 -36.08 9.50 -3.42
N PRO A 264 -36.44 8.99 -4.62
CA PRO A 264 -37.55 8.06 -4.80
C PRO A 264 -37.19 6.63 -4.39
N VAL A 265 -36.73 6.45 -3.15
CA VAL A 265 -36.38 5.17 -2.54
C VAL A 265 -37.06 5.06 -1.17
N ASP A 266 -37.63 3.91 -0.88
CA ASP A 266 -38.42 3.67 0.34
C ASP A 266 -38.02 2.39 1.06
N SER A 267 -37.03 1.68 0.52
CA SER A 267 -36.63 0.35 0.97
C SER A 267 -35.11 0.24 1.03
N CYS A 268 -34.62 -0.62 1.90
CA CYS A 268 -33.22 -0.99 1.99
C CYS A 268 -33.01 -2.49 1.91
N VAL A 269 -31.80 -2.86 1.51
CA VAL A 269 -31.35 -4.25 1.49
C VAL A 269 -29.84 -4.29 1.75
N THR A 270 -29.43 -5.23 2.59
CA THR A 270 -28.04 -5.61 2.82
C THR A 270 -27.88 -7.09 2.52
N ASP A 271 -26.65 -7.60 2.63
CA ASP A 271 -26.41 -9.05 2.64
C ASP A 271 -27.05 -9.78 3.83
N SER A 272 -27.44 -9.06 4.89
CA SER A 272 -28.08 -9.61 6.08
C SER A 272 -29.62 -9.58 6.05
N GLY A 273 -30.24 -8.80 5.16
CA GLY A 273 -31.70 -8.74 5.05
C GLY A 273 -32.23 -7.53 4.31
N SER A 274 -33.55 -7.36 4.28
CA SER A 274 -34.23 -6.21 3.65
C SER A 274 -35.32 -5.63 4.54
N ALA A 275 -35.57 -4.33 4.43
CA ALA A 275 -36.63 -3.65 5.15
C ALA A 275 -37.21 -2.47 4.35
N VAL A 276 -38.41 -2.04 4.74
CA VAL A 276 -38.99 -0.75 4.33
C VAL A 276 -38.49 0.31 5.31
N LEU A 277 -38.12 1.48 4.80
CA LEU A 277 -37.67 2.61 5.58
C LEU A 277 -38.87 3.26 6.29
N GLN A 278 -38.89 3.22 7.63
CA GLN A 278 -39.98 3.69 8.48
C GLN A 278 -39.60 4.91 9.32
N GLN A 279 -38.36 5.41 9.23
CA GLN A 279 -37.85 6.47 10.11
C GLN A 279 -37.90 6.09 11.59
N ALA A 280 -37.63 4.81 11.88
CA ALA A 280 -37.74 4.23 13.22
C ALA A 280 -36.47 4.33 14.09
N GLY A 281 -35.41 4.99 13.59
CA GLY A 281 -34.10 5.11 14.24
C GLY A 281 -33.34 3.79 14.26
N ARG A 282 -33.37 3.04 13.17
CA ARG A 282 -32.77 1.70 13.06
C ARG A 282 -31.60 1.68 12.09
N SER A 283 -30.56 0.92 12.46
CA SER A 283 -29.42 0.61 11.60
C SER A 283 -29.63 -0.75 10.94
N TYR A 284 -29.30 -0.82 9.66
CA TYR A 284 -29.26 -2.01 8.83
C TYR A 284 -27.84 -2.11 8.29
N ASP A 285 -26.98 -2.80 9.04
CA ASP A 285 -25.58 -2.97 8.66
C ASP A 285 -25.44 -4.15 7.68
N GLY A 286 -24.54 -4.01 6.73
CA GLY A 286 -24.12 -5.06 5.81
C GLY A 286 -22.65 -5.40 6.02
N ASP A 287 -22.28 -6.65 5.78
CA ASP A 287 -20.89 -7.09 5.89
C ASP A 287 -20.09 -6.73 4.64
N GLN A 288 -20.70 -6.84 3.46
CA GLN A 288 -20.05 -6.67 2.14
C GLN A 288 -20.66 -5.53 1.32
N TRP A 289 -21.96 -5.33 1.44
CA TRP A 289 -22.69 -4.30 0.69
C TRP A 289 -24.01 -3.93 1.37
N ALA A 290 -24.48 -2.73 1.05
CA ALA A 290 -25.79 -2.22 1.44
C ALA A 290 -26.37 -1.39 0.29
N ALA A 291 -27.68 -1.32 0.20
CA ALA A 291 -28.36 -0.52 -0.80
C ALA A 291 -29.70 0.02 -0.32
N VAL A 292 -30.11 1.11 -0.97
CA VAL A 292 -31.45 1.68 -0.89
C VAL A 292 -32.07 1.66 -2.28
N TYR A 293 -33.37 1.41 -2.34
CA TYR A 293 -34.08 1.28 -3.61
C TYR A 293 -35.54 1.69 -3.51
N GLY A 294 -36.10 2.01 -4.67
CA GLY A 294 -37.53 2.12 -4.92
C GLY A 294 -37.87 1.44 -6.26
N ASP A 295 -38.95 1.86 -6.89
CA ASP A 295 -39.43 1.24 -8.14
C ASP A 295 -38.43 1.40 -9.30
N ASN A 296 -37.82 2.58 -9.42
CA ASN A 296 -37.06 2.97 -10.62
C ASN A 296 -35.61 3.42 -10.33
N LEU A 297 -35.17 3.34 -9.08
CA LEU A 297 -33.84 3.75 -8.68
C LEU A 297 -33.31 2.85 -7.56
N LEU A 298 -32.04 2.46 -7.68
CA LEU A 298 -31.30 1.75 -6.66
C LEU A 298 -29.91 2.37 -6.54
N ILE A 299 -29.46 2.58 -5.31
CA ILE A 299 -28.08 2.95 -5.01
C ILE A 299 -27.52 1.95 -4.03
N GLY A 300 -26.42 1.32 -4.41
CA GLY A 300 -25.67 0.42 -3.57
C GLY A 300 -24.28 0.96 -3.26
N VAL A 301 -23.74 0.53 -2.13
CA VAL A 301 -22.32 0.62 -1.78
C VAL A 301 -21.79 -0.78 -1.57
N ALA A 302 -20.60 -1.05 -2.10
CA ALA A 302 -19.86 -2.29 -1.89
C ALA A 302 -18.37 -2.00 -1.68
N ASN A 303 -17.64 -2.96 -1.10
CA ASN A 303 -16.20 -2.83 -0.85
C ASN A 303 -15.82 -1.60 0.00
N GLY A 304 -16.70 -1.21 0.93
CA GLY A 304 -16.47 -0.17 1.92
C GLY A 304 -16.22 -0.76 3.31
N SER A 305 -15.67 0.04 4.23
CA SER A 305 -15.40 -0.39 5.61
C SER A 305 -16.65 -0.25 6.50
N GLY A 306 -17.61 -1.16 6.32
CA GLY A 306 -18.86 -1.20 7.07
C GLY A 306 -20.03 -0.52 6.34
N PRO A 307 -20.43 -1.04 5.16
CA PRO A 307 -21.57 -0.51 4.44
C PRO A 307 -22.86 -0.70 5.26
N GLY A 308 -23.77 0.27 5.22
CA GLY A 308 -25.02 0.15 5.96
C GLY A 308 -26.02 1.24 5.66
N VAL A 309 -27.24 1.06 6.15
CA VAL A 309 -28.33 2.02 6.02
C VAL A 309 -28.83 2.40 7.40
N TRP A 310 -28.92 3.69 7.66
CA TRP A 310 -29.68 4.23 8.78
C TRP A 310 -31.05 4.67 8.27
N ASP A 311 -32.12 4.21 8.91
CA ASP A 311 -33.50 4.48 8.50
C ASP A 311 -33.99 5.89 8.91
N GLY A 312 -33.18 6.67 9.64
CA GLY A 312 -33.62 7.98 10.13
C GLY A 312 -34.52 7.84 11.36
N GLY A 313 -34.66 8.89 12.16
CA GLY A 313 -35.49 8.89 13.36
C GLY A 313 -35.25 10.08 14.28
N GLY A 314 -36.31 10.56 14.95
CA GLY A 314 -36.28 11.80 15.73
C GLY A 314 -36.36 13.07 14.87
N GLN A 315 -36.30 14.26 15.48
CA GLN A 315 -36.46 15.55 14.76
C GLN A 315 -35.21 15.99 13.95
N HIS A 316 -34.07 15.29 14.03
CA HIS A 316 -32.78 15.84 13.59
C HIS A 316 -31.94 14.95 12.66
N TYR A 317 -32.33 13.70 12.39
CA TYR A 317 -31.53 12.78 11.57
C TYR A 317 -32.36 12.07 10.50
N GLY A 318 -32.09 12.40 9.24
CA GLY A 318 -32.65 11.72 8.07
C GLY A 318 -32.07 10.33 7.85
N ALA A 319 -32.71 9.56 6.98
CA ALA A 319 -32.21 8.26 6.54
C ALA A 319 -30.98 8.44 5.64
N TYR A 320 -29.99 7.57 5.76
CA TYR A 320 -28.76 7.62 4.94
C TYR A 320 -28.21 6.25 4.60
N LEU A 321 -27.54 6.17 3.45
CA LEU A 321 -26.66 5.06 3.05
C LEU A 321 -25.22 5.45 3.40
N ARG A 322 -24.44 4.54 3.97
CA ARG A 322 -23.01 4.77 4.26
C ARG A 322 -22.10 3.70 3.68
N ALA A 323 -20.89 4.05 3.25
CA ALA A 323 -19.86 3.06 2.90
C ALA A 323 -18.89 2.75 4.05
N GLY A 324 -18.60 3.71 4.93
CA GLY A 324 -17.80 3.42 6.10
C GLY A 324 -17.69 4.53 7.15
N THR A 325 -17.27 4.14 8.35
CA THR A 325 -17.03 5.05 9.48
C THR A 325 -15.95 4.47 10.39
N ALA A 326 -14.92 5.25 10.71
CA ALA A 326 -13.83 4.81 11.59
C ALA A 326 -13.26 5.97 12.42
N PRO A 327 -12.71 5.73 13.63
CA PRO A 327 -11.89 6.73 14.30
C PRO A 327 -10.63 7.02 13.47
N TRP A 328 -10.10 8.24 13.57
CA TRP A 328 -8.94 8.68 12.79
C TRP A 328 -7.95 9.45 13.66
N ASN A 329 -6.69 9.02 13.69
CA ASN A 329 -5.65 9.58 14.58
C ASN A 329 -4.27 9.68 13.91
N THR A 330 -4.22 9.69 12.58
CA THR A 330 -3.01 9.79 11.76
C THR A 330 -3.08 11.04 10.88
N SER A 331 -1.97 11.48 10.28
CA SER A 331 -2.01 12.62 9.33
C SER A 331 -2.64 12.27 7.97
N TYR A 332 -2.79 10.98 7.66
CA TYR A 332 -3.33 10.47 6.40
C TYR A 332 -4.24 9.27 6.64
N CYS A 333 -5.38 9.23 5.96
CA CYS A 333 -6.35 8.14 6.00
C CYS A 333 -6.93 7.90 4.58
N PRO A 334 -6.58 6.77 3.93
CA PRO A 334 -7.17 6.40 2.65
C PRO A 334 -8.54 5.73 2.85
N TRP A 335 -9.44 5.99 1.91
CA TRP A 335 -10.73 5.33 1.81
C TRP A 335 -10.99 4.90 0.37
N GLN A 336 -11.72 3.79 0.22
CA GLN A 336 -12.20 3.30 -1.05
C GLN A 336 -13.57 2.65 -0.87
N ALA A 337 -14.42 2.76 -1.89
CA ALA A 337 -15.64 1.99 -2.03
C ALA A 337 -16.13 2.04 -3.49
N THR A 338 -17.12 1.23 -3.79
CA THR A 338 -17.78 1.21 -5.10
C THR A 338 -19.25 1.56 -4.94
N LEU A 339 -19.69 2.61 -5.64
CA LEU A 339 -21.10 2.94 -5.79
C LEU A 339 -21.69 2.11 -6.93
N PHE A 340 -22.88 1.59 -6.73
CA PHE A 340 -23.66 0.87 -7.74
C PHE A 340 -24.94 1.63 -8.05
N TRP A 341 -25.24 1.80 -9.33
CA TRP A 341 -26.40 2.53 -9.83
C TRP A 341 -27.32 1.57 -10.60
N GLY A 342 -28.53 1.38 -10.08
CA GLY A 342 -29.54 0.49 -10.66
C GLY A 342 -30.86 1.20 -10.93
N ALA A 343 -31.68 0.60 -11.79
CA ALA A 343 -32.98 1.08 -12.19
C ALA A 343 -34.12 0.62 -11.24
N GLY A 344 -33.81 0.28 -9.98
CA GLY A 344 -34.79 -0.16 -8.99
C GLY A 344 -34.56 -1.59 -8.48
N GLN A 345 -35.60 -2.17 -7.89
CA GLN A 345 -35.55 -3.47 -7.20
C GLN A 345 -35.02 -4.62 -8.07
N GLN A 346 -35.28 -4.60 -9.38
CA GLN A 346 -34.85 -5.65 -10.32
C GLN A 346 -33.32 -5.78 -10.40
N ASP A 347 -32.57 -4.72 -10.08
CA ASP A 347 -31.11 -4.71 -10.13
C ASP A 347 -30.44 -5.19 -8.84
N ILE A 348 -31.19 -5.59 -7.81
CA ILE A 348 -30.61 -6.12 -6.56
C ILE A 348 -29.74 -7.36 -6.82
N GLN A 349 -30.16 -8.25 -7.73
CA GLN A 349 -29.34 -9.42 -8.08
C GLN A 349 -28.07 -9.02 -8.82
N ARG A 350 -28.16 -7.99 -9.67
CA ARG A 350 -26.99 -7.44 -10.37
C ARG A 350 -26.02 -6.79 -9.39
N LEU A 351 -26.50 -6.04 -8.40
CA LEU A 351 -25.69 -5.51 -7.30
C LEU A 351 -24.96 -6.63 -6.55
N LYS A 352 -25.66 -7.72 -6.19
CA LYS A 352 -25.05 -8.87 -5.51
C LYS A 352 -23.91 -9.47 -6.34
N SER A 353 -24.13 -9.67 -7.64
CA SER A 353 -23.07 -10.16 -8.53
C SER A 353 -21.88 -9.20 -8.61
N TRP A 354 -22.13 -7.88 -8.71
CA TRP A 354 -21.06 -6.89 -8.73
C TRP A 354 -20.32 -6.78 -7.40
N SER A 355 -21.01 -6.89 -6.26
CA SER A 355 -20.37 -6.93 -4.95
C SER A 355 -19.45 -8.14 -4.82
N ALA A 356 -19.86 -9.32 -5.30
CA ALA A 356 -19.01 -10.51 -5.33
C ALA A 356 -17.77 -10.31 -6.23
N ILE A 357 -17.94 -9.66 -7.39
CA ILE A 357 -16.80 -9.27 -8.25
C ILE A 357 -15.89 -8.29 -7.51
N MET A 358 -16.43 -7.27 -6.80
CA MET A 358 -15.59 -6.30 -6.08
C MET A 358 -14.89 -6.89 -4.85
N ALA A 359 -15.44 -7.94 -4.24
CA ALA A 359 -14.79 -8.66 -3.14
C ALA A 359 -13.57 -9.47 -3.62
N SER A 360 -13.57 -9.89 -4.88
CA SER A 360 -12.47 -10.59 -5.54
C SER A 360 -12.35 -10.11 -6.99
N PRO A 361 -11.84 -8.89 -7.22
CA PRO A 361 -11.79 -8.30 -8.55
C PRO A 361 -10.75 -9.00 -9.42
N PRO A 362 -10.88 -8.96 -10.76
CA PRO A 362 -9.82 -9.39 -11.64
C PRO A 362 -8.50 -8.68 -11.31
N THR A 363 -7.40 -9.44 -11.24
CA THR A 363 -6.06 -8.90 -10.97
C THR A 363 -5.22 -8.90 -12.24
N ALA A 364 -4.37 -7.89 -12.38
CA ALA A 364 -3.43 -7.75 -13.48
C ALA A 364 -1.99 -7.95 -12.98
N THR A 365 -1.19 -8.71 -13.72
CA THR A 365 0.27 -8.81 -13.52
C THR A 365 0.97 -8.34 -14.79
N VAL A 366 1.90 -7.40 -14.65
CA VAL A 366 2.60 -6.78 -15.76
C VAL A 366 3.98 -7.42 -15.96
N HIS A 367 4.33 -7.67 -17.22
CA HIS A 367 5.57 -8.28 -17.65
C HIS A 367 6.24 -7.44 -18.73
N LEU A 368 7.53 -7.18 -18.54
CA LEU A 368 8.37 -6.52 -19.54
C LEU A 368 9.57 -7.43 -19.81
N PRO A 369 9.58 -8.20 -20.92
CA PRO A 369 10.52 -9.31 -21.11
C PRO A 369 12.01 -8.96 -20.89
N PRO A 370 12.54 -7.82 -21.37
CA PRO A 370 13.92 -7.44 -21.08
C PRO A 370 14.22 -7.28 -19.59
N LEU A 371 13.27 -6.75 -18.81
CA LEU A 371 13.42 -6.55 -17.37
C LEU A 371 13.25 -7.87 -16.61
N ASP A 372 12.27 -8.69 -16.97
CA ASP A 372 12.02 -10.01 -16.38
C ASP A 372 13.25 -10.92 -16.51
N ASN A 373 13.90 -10.90 -17.68
CA ASN A 373 15.14 -11.63 -17.93
C ASN A 373 16.29 -11.18 -17.00
N ARG A 374 16.45 -9.87 -16.79
CA ARG A 374 17.47 -9.34 -15.85
C ARG A 374 17.13 -9.71 -14.40
N LEU A 375 15.87 -9.60 -13.99
CA LEU A 375 15.41 -10.01 -12.67
C LEU A 375 15.71 -11.50 -12.39
N ALA A 376 15.48 -12.38 -13.36
CA ALA A 376 15.77 -13.80 -13.24
C ALA A 376 17.29 -14.08 -13.07
N GLN A 377 18.13 -13.35 -13.80
CA GLN A 377 19.59 -13.45 -13.69
C GLN A 377 20.09 -12.96 -12.32
N ALA A 378 19.61 -11.81 -11.85
CA ALA A 378 19.95 -11.27 -10.55
C ALA A 378 19.52 -12.19 -9.40
N ASN A 379 18.31 -12.79 -9.48
CA ASN A 379 17.84 -13.78 -8.51
C ASN A 379 18.74 -15.02 -8.47
N SER A 380 19.15 -15.53 -9.63
CA SER A 380 20.07 -16.67 -9.72
C SER A 380 21.43 -16.38 -9.07
N LEU A 381 21.95 -15.15 -9.26
CA LEU A 381 23.18 -14.70 -8.64
C LEU A 381 23.03 -14.53 -7.12
N LEU A 382 21.92 -13.96 -6.65
CA LEU A 382 21.60 -13.84 -5.22
C LEU A 382 21.61 -15.22 -4.54
N THR A 383 20.91 -16.21 -5.10
CA THR A 383 20.89 -17.57 -4.56
C THR A 383 22.28 -18.22 -4.53
N ALA A 384 23.14 -17.92 -5.51
CA ALA A 384 24.53 -18.38 -5.50
C ALA A 384 25.32 -17.74 -4.35
N LYS A 385 25.18 -16.43 -4.13
CA LYS A 385 25.83 -15.67 -3.05
C LYS A 385 25.35 -16.09 -1.65
N GLU A 386 24.06 -16.33 -1.48
CA GLU A 386 23.49 -16.85 -0.23
C GLU A 386 24.10 -18.20 0.16
N ARG A 387 24.32 -19.09 -0.80
CA ARG A 387 25.01 -20.37 -0.56
C ARG A 387 26.47 -20.17 -0.15
N GLN A 388 27.16 -19.18 -0.72
CA GLN A 388 28.54 -18.86 -0.37
C GLN A 388 28.69 -18.32 1.06
N LEU A 389 27.66 -17.71 1.66
CA LEU A 389 27.73 -17.26 3.06
C LEU A 389 28.11 -18.37 4.04
N ALA A 390 27.75 -19.63 3.73
CA ALA A 390 28.07 -20.77 4.57
C ALA A 390 29.57 -21.09 4.66
N THR A 391 30.38 -20.59 3.72
CA THR A 391 31.81 -20.86 3.62
C THR A 391 32.69 -19.69 4.04
N LEU A 392 32.09 -18.54 4.37
CA LEU A 392 32.79 -17.31 4.72
C LEU A 392 32.83 -17.11 6.24
N GLU A 393 33.86 -16.43 6.72
CA GLU A 393 34.02 -16.06 8.12
C GLU A 393 34.45 -14.59 8.28
N GLY A 394 34.40 -14.08 9.52
CA GLY A 394 34.89 -12.75 9.87
C GLY A 394 34.30 -11.61 9.03
N GLU A 395 35.16 -10.67 8.64
CA GLU A 395 34.81 -9.51 7.82
C GLU A 395 34.29 -9.91 6.44
N GLN A 396 34.84 -10.98 5.85
CA GLN A 396 34.36 -11.49 4.57
C GLN A 396 32.89 -11.94 4.65
N TRP A 397 32.54 -12.64 5.73
CA TRP A 397 31.15 -13.01 5.98
C TRP A 397 30.27 -11.78 6.17
N ALA A 398 30.73 -10.79 6.97
CA ALA A 398 29.97 -9.57 7.22
C ALA A 398 29.70 -8.79 5.93
N ALA A 399 30.72 -8.60 5.09
CA ALA A 399 30.61 -7.96 3.78
C ALA A 399 29.62 -8.68 2.86
N ALA A 400 29.76 -10.01 2.72
CA ALA A 400 28.85 -10.80 1.91
C ALA A 400 27.41 -10.81 2.46
N HIS A 401 27.24 -10.83 3.78
CA HIS A 401 25.92 -10.81 4.42
C HIS A 401 25.19 -9.50 4.11
N VAL A 402 25.86 -8.35 4.29
CA VAL A 402 25.27 -7.04 3.97
C VAL A 402 24.95 -6.94 2.47
N ALA A 403 25.85 -7.40 1.59
CA ALA A 403 25.59 -7.43 0.15
C ALA A 403 24.34 -8.26 -0.22
N VAL A 404 24.20 -9.47 0.35
CA VAL A 404 23.03 -10.33 0.14
C VAL A 404 21.75 -9.70 0.69
N LEU A 405 21.81 -9.10 1.87
CA LEU A 405 20.69 -8.40 2.50
C LEU A 405 20.16 -7.27 1.60
N LEU A 406 21.05 -6.39 1.14
CA LEU A 406 20.71 -5.27 0.28
C LEU A 406 20.19 -5.73 -1.09
N ALA A 407 20.88 -6.69 -1.71
CA ALA A 407 20.45 -7.25 -2.98
C ALA A 407 19.06 -7.87 -2.89
N ARG A 408 18.75 -8.61 -1.83
CA ARG A 408 17.41 -9.19 -1.61
C ARG A 408 16.34 -8.11 -1.48
N ALA A 409 16.60 -7.08 -0.69
CA ALA A 409 15.64 -5.98 -0.49
C ALA A 409 15.37 -5.22 -1.80
N HIS A 410 16.44 -4.88 -2.53
CA HIS A 410 16.34 -4.18 -3.80
C HIS A 410 15.68 -5.02 -4.90
N LEU A 411 15.97 -6.31 -4.96
CA LEU A 411 15.38 -7.21 -5.95
C LEU A 411 13.89 -7.49 -5.68
N ALA A 412 13.49 -7.58 -4.42
CA ALA A 412 12.08 -7.62 -4.04
C ALA A 412 11.37 -6.33 -4.48
N ALA A 413 11.96 -5.16 -4.21
CA ALA A 413 11.40 -3.88 -4.64
C ALA A 413 11.30 -3.77 -6.17
N ALA A 414 12.33 -4.22 -6.90
CA ALA A 414 12.34 -4.25 -8.35
C ALA A 414 11.22 -5.16 -8.91
N THR A 415 11.03 -6.33 -8.31
CA THR A 415 9.99 -7.29 -8.71
C THR A 415 8.59 -6.71 -8.50
N THR A 416 8.31 -6.14 -7.32
CA THR A 416 7.02 -5.51 -7.02
C THR A 416 6.73 -4.33 -7.96
N LYS A 417 7.72 -3.46 -8.19
CA LYS A 417 7.56 -2.30 -9.08
C LYS A 417 7.37 -2.70 -10.55
N ALA A 418 8.09 -3.72 -11.02
CA ALA A 418 7.95 -4.25 -12.38
C ALA A 418 6.55 -4.84 -12.60
N ALA A 419 6.06 -5.66 -11.67
CA ALA A 419 4.73 -6.26 -11.72
C ALA A 419 3.60 -5.20 -11.68
N ALA A 420 3.86 -4.04 -11.07
CA ALA A 420 2.96 -2.89 -11.04
C ALA A 420 3.09 -1.96 -12.28
N GLY A 421 3.98 -2.28 -13.24
CA GLY A 421 4.20 -1.46 -14.44
C GLY A 421 5.08 -0.22 -14.26
N SER A 422 5.72 -0.05 -13.09
CA SER A 422 6.61 1.08 -12.80
C SER A 422 8.07 0.74 -13.14
N PHE A 423 8.38 0.72 -14.43
CA PHE A 423 9.61 0.13 -14.95
C PHE A 423 10.88 0.92 -14.64
N GLY A 424 10.88 2.26 -14.69
CA GLY A 424 12.04 3.08 -14.32
C GLY A 424 12.46 2.85 -12.87
N PRO A 425 11.55 3.02 -11.89
CA PRO A 425 11.82 2.70 -10.50
C PRO A 425 12.20 1.23 -10.24
N ALA A 426 11.73 0.30 -11.07
CA ALA A 426 12.13 -1.11 -11.02
C ALA A 426 13.57 -1.32 -11.52
N GLN A 427 13.96 -0.70 -12.64
CA GLN A 427 15.34 -0.71 -13.15
C GLN A 427 16.32 -0.16 -12.11
N GLU A 428 16.03 0.99 -11.52
CA GLU A 428 16.93 1.59 -10.52
C GLU A 428 17.12 0.66 -9.30
N ALA A 429 16.05 -0.02 -8.89
CA ALA A 429 16.13 -1.00 -7.81
C ALA A 429 16.95 -2.23 -8.24
N LEU A 430 16.78 -2.70 -9.47
CA LEU A 430 17.56 -3.82 -10.02
C LEU A 430 19.05 -3.46 -10.14
N ASP A 431 19.39 -2.27 -10.62
CA ASP A 431 20.77 -1.78 -10.73
C ASP A 431 21.45 -1.74 -9.35
N ARG A 432 20.72 -1.30 -8.31
CA ARG A 432 21.22 -1.35 -6.93
C ARG A 432 21.42 -2.78 -6.42
N ALA A 433 20.53 -3.70 -6.79
CA ALA A 433 20.69 -5.12 -6.45
C ALA A 433 21.93 -5.73 -7.13
N GLU A 434 22.12 -5.48 -8.42
CA GLU A 434 23.27 -5.95 -9.21
C GLU A 434 24.58 -5.33 -8.70
N ALA A 435 24.58 -4.05 -8.32
CA ALA A 435 25.70 -3.38 -7.69
C ALA A 435 26.06 -4.03 -6.34
N ALA A 436 25.07 -4.30 -5.49
CA ALA A 436 25.29 -4.98 -4.21
C ALA A 436 25.87 -6.40 -4.40
N LEU A 437 25.38 -7.16 -5.39
CA LEU A 437 25.88 -8.50 -5.71
C LEU A 437 27.30 -8.50 -6.31
N SER A 438 27.68 -7.41 -6.97
CA SER A 438 28.98 -7.22 -7.62
C SER A 438 30.02 -6.56 -6.73
N ALA A 439 29.61 -5.93 -5.62
CA ALA A 439 30.49 -5.21 -4.72
C ALA A 439 31.64 -6.12 -4.25
N GLN A 440 32.87 -5.66 -4.46
CA GLN A 440 34.04 -6.37 -3.95
C GLN A 440 34.07 -6.25 -2.42
N MET A 441 34.56 -7.30 -1.75
CA MET A 441 34.55 -7.45 -0.29
C MET A 441 35.48 -6.46 0.46
N GLY A 442 35.92 -5.37 -0.17
CA GLY A 442 36.96 -4.46 0.32
C GLY A 442 36.46 -3.16 0.99
N GLU A 443 35.17 -2.82 0.90
CA GLU A 443 34.61 -1.61 1.54
C GLU A 443 34.07 -1.88 2.95
N SER A 444 34.91 -2.42 3.84
CA SER A 444 34.58 -2.55 5.26
C SER A 444 35.56 -1.78 6.13
N ASP A 445 35.03 -0.90 6.98
CA ASP A 445 35.72 -0.35 8.14
C ASP A 445 35.16 -1.07 9.36
N LEU A 446 35.57 -2.32 9.55
CA LEU A 446 35.23 -3.12 10.72
C LEU A 446 36.41 -3.19 11.67
N GLU A 447 36.13 -3.11 12.96
CA GLU A 447 37.08 -3.42 14.02
C GLU A 447 36.61 -4.67 14.73
N VAL A 448 37.56 -5.58 15.00
CA VAL A 448 37.30 -6.80 15.73
C VAL A 448 37.86 -6.68 17.15
N THR A 449 36.98 -6.48 18.12
CA THR A 449 37.33 -6.41 19.55
C THR A 449 36.65 -7.55 20.29
N ASP A 450 37.41 -8.38 21.01
CA ASP A 450 36.89 -9.54 21.74
C ASP A 450 35.99 -10.48 20.93
N GLY A 451 36.21 -10.60 19.62
CA GLY A 451 35.40 -11.45 18.74
C GLY A 451 34.01 -10.87 18.41
N VAL A 452 33.81 -9.59 18.68
CA VAL A 452 32.70 -8.76 18.18
C VAL A 452 33.26 -7.87 17.07
N MET A 453 32.54 -7.78 15.96
CA MET A 453 32.82 -6.89 14.84
C MET A 453 31.87 -5.70 14.94
N ALA A 454 32.42 -4.50 14.96
CA ALA A 454 31.66 -3.26 14.93
C ALA A 454 32.24 -2.30 13.89
N GLY A 455 31.38 -1.51 13.23
CA GLY A 455 31.81 -0.49 12.28
C GLY A 455 30.88 -0.37 11.09
N LEU A 456 31.44 -0.07 9.92
CA LEU A 456 30.69 0.11 8.68
C LEU A 456 31.05 -0.96 7.65
N VAL A 457 30.04 -1.47 6.95
CA VAL A 457 30.17 -2.40 5.82
C VAL A 457 29.38 -1.84 4.65
N ALA A 458 30.06 -1.46 3.57
CA ALA A 458 29.43 -0.76 2.42
C ALA A 458 28.60 0.48 2.85
N GLY A 459 29.08 1.20 3.88
CA GLY A 459 28.41 2.35 4.48
C GLY A 459 27.31 2.02 5.51
N HIS A 460 27.00 0.74 5.73
CA HIS A 460 25.98 0.32 6.70
C HIS A 460 26.58 0.03 8.07
N PRO A 461 26.03 0.59 9.16
CA PRO A 461 26.41 0.22 10.52
C PRO A 461 26.18 -1.27 10.74
N TYR A 462 27.20 -1.92 11.29
CA TYR A 462 27.24 -3.36 11.50
C TYR A 462 27.73 -3.64 12.92
N LEU A 463 27.00 -4.50 13.63
CA LEU A 463 27.39 -5.02 14.94
C LEU A 463 27.11 -6.52 14.97
N GLY A 464 28.14 -7.36 15.14
CA GLY A 464 27.92 -8.80 15.11
C GLY A 464 29.04 -9.62 15.72
N ASN A 465 28.74 -10.87 16.04
CA ASN A 465 29.70 -11.85 16.54
C ASN A 465 29.51 -13.18 15.77
N ARG A 466 29.97 -14.31 16.32
CA ARG A 466 29.80 -15.64 15.69
C ARG A 466 28.38 -16.21 15.75
N LYS A 467 27.49 -15.61 16.54
CA LYS A 467 26.12 -16.08 16.80
C LYS A 467 25.06 -15.20 16.17
N VAL A 468 25.24 -13.88 16.17
CA VAL A 468 24.26 -12.91 15.70
C VAL A 468 24.92 -11.77 14.93
N ALA A 469 24.19 -11.16 13.99
CA ALA A 469 24.56 -9.92 13.34
C ALA A 469 23.36 -8.96 13.32
N PHE A 470 23.66 -7.68 13.54
CA PHE A 470 22.73 -6.56 13.45
C PHE A 470 23.25 -5.61 12.38
N VAL A 471 22.37 -5.16 11.48
CA VAL A 471 22.70 -4.22 10.41
C VAL A 471 21.67 -3.11 10.41
N TRP A 472 22.13 -1.87 10.26
CA TRP A 472 21.28 -0.67 10.15
C TRP A 472 21.37 -0.06 8.74
N SER A 473 20.40 0.79 8.38
CA SER A 473 20.46 1.61 7.17
C SER A 473 21.61 2.59 7.27
N ARG A 474 21.95 3.22 6.14
CA ARG A 474 23.09 4.14 6.14
C ARG A 474 22.82 5.32 7.08
N PRO A 475 23.88 5.94 7.64
CA PRO A 475 23.73 7.11 8.49
C PRO A 475 22.93 8.23 7.81
N GLU A 476 23.13 8.48 6.51
CA GLU A 476 22.38 9.47 5.73
C GLU A 476 20.88 9.15 5.59
N ASP A 477 20.50 7.87 5.68
CA ASP A 477 19.09 7.41 5.65
C ASP A 477 18.49 7.31 7.07
N GLY A 478 19.28 7.66 8.09
CA GLY A 478 18.87 7.72 9.50
C GLY A 478 19.01 6.44 10.31
N ALA A 479 19.79 5.47 9.82
CA ALA A 479 20.22 4.28 10.56
C ALA A 479 19.09 3.51 11.27
N GLY A 480 18.00 3.23 10.56
CA GLY A 480 16.96 2.29 11.00
C GLY A 480 17.43 0.84 10.97
N LEU A 481 16.87 -0.03 11.82
CA LEU A 481 17.31 -1.43 11.90
C LEU A 481 16.83 -2.24 10.67
N LEU A 482 17.77 -2.90 9.96
CA LEU A 482 17.51 -3.65 8.72
C LEU A 482 17.50 -5.15 8.90
N SER A 483 18.41 -5.67 9.73
CA SER A 483 18.64 -7.10 9.86
C SER A 483 18.92 -7.45 11.32
N VAL A 484 18.35 -8.58 11.73
CA VAL A 484 18.73 -9.32 12.91
C VAL A 484 18.92 -10.75 12.42
N TYR A 485 20.18 -11.15 12.24
CA TYR A 485 20.50 -12.43 11.63
C TYR A 485 21.06 -13.41 12.67
N ASP A 486 20.36 -14.53 12.89
CA ASP A 486 20.89 -15.66 13.65
C ASP A 486 21.83 -16.48 12.77
N ARG A 487 23.13 -16.42 13.07
CA ARG A 487 24.16 -17.12 12.33
C ARG A 487 24.15 -18.63 12.55
N ARG A 488 23.67 -19.10 13.71
CA ARG A 488 23.59 -20.52 14.04
C ARG A 488 22.41 -21.16 13.33
N ALA A 489 21.24 -20.54 13.39
CA ALA A 489 20.05 -21.01 12.69
C ALA A 489 20.07 -20.68 11.19
N ARG A 490 20.97 -19.78 10.76
CA ARG A 490 21.02 -19.20 9.40
C ARG A 490 19.68 -18.59 9.02
N HIS A 491 19.15 -17.79 9.94
CA HIS A 491 17.80 -17.25 9.85
C HIS A 491 17.86 -15.73 9.99
N GLU A 492 17.27 -15.06 9.01
CA GLU A 492 17.01 -13.63 9.08
C GLU A 492 15.66 -13.40 9.74
N PHE A 493 15.61 -12.55 10.76
CA PHE A 493 14.36 -12.21 11.44
C PHE A 493 13.64 -11.02 10.81
N LEU A 494 14.34 -10.19 10.02
CA LEU A 494 13.78 -8.95 9.47
C LEU A 494 13.82 -8.90 7.93
N LYS A 495 12.78 -8.34 7.33
CA LYS A 495 12.72 -7.95 5.91
C LYS A 495 12.20 -6.52 5.83
N VAL A 496 13.12 -5.57 5.77
CA VAL A 496 12.83 -4.13 5.83
C VAL A 496 13.35 -3.45 4.57
N ASN A 497 12.56 -2.53 4.01
CA ASN A 497 13.05 -1.61 2.98
C ASN A 497 14.03 -0.62 3.62
N PRO A 498 15.29 -0.51 3.14
CA PRO A 498 16.29 0.39 3.73
C PRO A 498 15.85 1.83 3.97
N THR A 499 15.04 2.40 3.07
CA THR A 499 14.59 3.79 3.18
C THR A 499 13.40 3.99 4.12
N ALA A 500 12.73 2.91 4.52
CA ALA A 500 11.59 2.93 5.46
C ALA A 500 11.97 2.35 6.84
N ALA A 501 13.22 1.94 6.99
CA ALA A 501 13.74 1.38 8.22
C ALA A 501 13.71 2.43 9.32
N SER A 502 13.17 2.02 10.46
CA SER A 502 13.06 2.88 11.64
C SER A 502 13.78 2.22 12.82
N LEU A 503 14.09 3.02 13.81
CA LEU A 503 14.63 2.58 15.09
C LEU A 503 13.91 3.26 16.26
N TRP A 504 13.45 4.50 16.08
CA TRP A 504 12.68 5.22 17.08
C TRP A 504 11.63 6.15 16.44
N GLN A 505 10.56 6.40 17.19
CA GLN A 505 9.56 7.44 16.92
C GLN A 505 9.19 8.09 18.24
N ILE A 506 9.13 9.43 18.27
CA ILE A 506 8.86 10.21 19.48
C ILE A 506 7.84 11.30 19.16
N ALA A 507 6.82 11.43 19.99
CA ALA A 507 5.87 12.55 19.93
C ALA A 507 6.13 13.52 21.09
N VAL A 508 6.10 14.82 20.81
CA VAL A 508 6.28 15.89 21.79
C VAL A 508 5.08 16.81 21.81
N LYS A 509 4.84 17.45 22.96
CA LYS A 509 3.86 18.51 23.12
C LYS A 509 4.49 19.88 22.83
N LYS A 510 3.84 20.70 22.00
CA LYS A 510 4.23 22.10 21.70
C LYS A 510 3.04 23.03 21.91
N GLY A 511 2.99 23.75 23.03
CA GLY A 511 1.86 24.63 23.38
C GLY A 511 0.54 23.85 23.50
N GLU A 512 -0.49 24.25 22.74
CA GLU A 512 -1.77 23.52 22.60
C GLU A 512 -1.72 22.39 21.55
N GLY A 513 -0.66 22.32 20.73
CA GLY A 513 -0.47 21.30 19.70
C GLY A 513 0.57 20.24 20.06
N GLY A 514 1.00 19.48 19.05
CA GLY A 514 2.04 18.46 19.17
C GLY A 514 2.76 18.20 17.85
N GLU A 515 3.94 17.61 17.94
CA GLU A 515 4.79 17.26 16.80
C GLU A 515 5.31 15.83 16.96
N SER A 516 5.54 15.14 15.85
CA SER A 516 6.09 13.77 15.84
C SER A 516 7.38 13.71 15.04
N TYR A 517 8.39 13.10 15.63
CA TYR A 517 9.70 12.87 15.04
C TYR A 517 9.95 11.38 14.88
N SER A 518 10.71 11.01 13.86
CA SER A 518 11.24 9.66 13.69
C SER A 518 12.63 9.72 13.08
N ASN A 519 13.40 8.65 13.17
CA ASN A 519 14.70 8.58 12.52
C ASN A 519 14.64 8.36 11.00
N VAL A 520 13.46 8.07 10.43
CA VAL A 520 13.34 7.72 9.01
C VAL A 520 13.74 8.92 8.15
N GLY A 521 14.79 8.78 7.34
CA GLY A 521 15.28 9.84 6.46
C GLY A 521 15.96 11.02 7.17
N VAL A 522 16.20 10.91 8.48
CA VAL A 522 16.91 11.94 9.26
C VAL A 522 18.36 11.51 9.42
N PRO A 523 19.33 12.19 8.79
CA PRO A 523 20.74 11.81 8.86
C PRO A 523 21.24 11.71 10.31
N CYS A 524 22.11 10.73 10.56
CA CYS A 524 22.73 10.51 11.85
C CYS A 524 24.25 10.45 11.73
N ILE A 525 24.92 10.71 12.85
CA ILE A 525 26.35 10.45 13.00
C ILE A 525 26.50 9.10 13.68
N VAL A 526 27.34 8.22 13.12
CA VAL A 526 27.67 6.92 13.72
C VAL A 526 29.13 6.90 14.11
N THR A 527 29.40 6.59 15.37
CA THR A 527 30.76 6.41 15.90
C THR A 527 30.93 5.02 16.49
N ARG A 528 32.13 4.47 16.36
CA ARG A 528 32.51 3.16 16.91
C ARG A 528 33.44 3.33 18.11
N GLU A 529 33.26 2.50 19.14
CA GLU A 529 34.21 2.32 20.24
C GLU A 529 34.27 0.85 20.67
N GLY A 530 35.25 0.09 20.15
CA GLY A 530 35.39 -1.34 20.43
C GLY A 530 34.17 -2.17 20.01
N HIS A 531 33.44 -2.74 20.98
CA HIS A 531 32.25 -3.57 20.75
C HIS A 531 30.92 -2.77 20.75
N ARG A 532 31.00 -1.46 20.49
CA ARG A 532 29.90 -0.50 20.61
C ARG A 532 29.75 0.37 19.36
N LEU A 533 28.51 0.69 19.03
CA LEU A 533 28.13 1.75 18.10
C LEU A 533 27.32 2.81 18.86
N ASP A 534 27.63 4.09 18.66
CA ASP A 534 26.79 5.21 19.08
C ASP A 534 26.24 5.92 17.84
N PHE A 535 24.94 6.22 17.89
CA PHE A 535 24.18 6.91 16.86
C PHE A 535 23.66 8.22 17.44
N VAL A 536 23.86 9.33 16.73
CA VAL A 536 23.43 10.66 17.17
C VAL A 536 22.64 11.34 16.05
N TRP A 537 21.40 11.70 16.34
CA TRP A 537 20.54 12.50 15.47
C TRP A 537 20.38 13.91 16.06
N GLY A 538 20.51 14.92 15.19
CA GLY A 538 20.15 16.31 15.50
C GLY A 538 18.87 16.72 14.77
N GLY A 539 18.51 18.01 14.82
CA GLY A 539 17.28 18.55 14.22
C GLY A 539 16.39 19.18 15.28
N GLY A 540 15.07 19.03 15.18
CA GLY A 540 14.11 19.54 16.18
C GLY A 540 14.15 18.81 17.55
N MET A 541 14.92 17.72 17.65
CA MET A 541 15.14 16.95 18.88
C MET A 541 16.52 16.30 18.81
N GLU A 542 17.25 16.31 19.92
CA GLU A 542 18.50 15.54 20.01
C GLU A 542 18.19 14.12 20.50
N VAL A 543 18.57 13.11 19.71
CA VAL A 543 18.41 11.70 20.07
C VAL A 543 19.76 11.00 19.99
N ARG A 544 20.08 10.22 21.01
CA ARG A 544 21.28 9.37 21.04
C ARG A 544 20.86 7.93 21.29
N VAL A 545 21.35 7.01 20.47
CA VAL A 545 21.19 5.58 20.68
C VAL A 545 22.56 4.93 20.81
N ARG A 546 22.76 4.13 21.84
CA ARG A 546 23.97 3.32 22.03
C ARG A 546 23.63 1.86 21.88
N ALA A 547 24.31 1.15 20.99
CA ALA A 547 24.19 -0.29 20.78
C ALA A 547 25.47 -1.02 21.21
N THR A 548 25.33 -2.05 22.05
CA THR A 548 26.44 -2.91 22.49
C THR A 548 26.12 -4.38 22.28
N LEU A 549 27.16 -5.18 22.02
CA LEU A 549 27.06 -6.64 21.89
C LEU A 549 28.29 -7.29 22.51
N ASN A 550 28.11 -8.36 23.27
CA ASN A 550 29.22 -9.16 23.80
C ASN A 550 29.50 -10.40 22.94
N ARG A 551 30.72 -10.94 23.04
CA ARG A 551 31.19 -12.12 22.28
C ARG A 551 30.30 -13.36 22.39
N SER A 552 29.80 -13.63 23.59
CA SER A 552 29.06 -14.84 23.92
C SER A 552 27.54 -14.68 23.82
N GLU A 553 27.05 -13.48 23.58
CA GLU A 553 25.63 -13.15 23.61
C GLU A 553 24.98 -13.25 22.23
N THR A 554 23.66 -13.40 22.23
CA THR A 554 22.79 -13.32 21.05
C THR A 554 21.88 -12.09 21.11
N VAL A 555 22.06 -11.23 22.11
CA VAL A 555 21.22 -10.08 22.42
C VAL A 555 22.09 -8.82 22.37
N ALA A 556 21.71 -7.87 21.52
CA ALA A 556 22.26 -6.52 21.57
C ALA A 556 21.49 -5.70 22.63
N ARG A 557 22.20 -4.84 23.36
CA ARG A 557 21.58 -3.88 24.28
C ARG A 557 21.59 -2.51 23.63
N LEU A 558 20.41 -1.90 23.53
CA LEU A 558 20.24 -0.58 22.96
C LEU A 558 19.72 0.36 24.06
N ARG A 559 20.34 1.53 24.22
CA ARG A 559 19.89 2.59 25.13
C ARG A 559 19.60 3.85 24.33
N LEU A 560 18.41 4.41 24.48
CA LEU A 560 17.99 5.67 23.88
C LEU A 560 18.00 6.79 24.93
N GLU A 561 18.53 7.94 24.55
CA GLU A 561 18.42 9.21 25.28
C GLU A 561 17.83 10.24 24.32
N ALA A 562 16.76 10.92 24.73
CA ALA A 562 16.12 11.96 23.93
C ALA A 562 15.90 13.22 24.76
N ALA A 563 16.23 14.37 24.18
CA ALA A 563 16.04 15.67 24.81
C ALA A 563 15.32 16.62 23.84
N PRO A 564 14.15 17.16 24.22
CA PRO A 564 13.52 18.27 23.49
C PRO A 564 14.45 19.49 23.49
N GLN A 565 14.48 20.25 22.39
CA GLN A 565 15.38 21.40 22.28
C GLN A 565 14.79 22.69 22.88
N GLU A 566 13.47 22.83 22.93
CA GLU A 566 12.81 24.03 23.41
C GLU A 566 12.31 23.92 24.85
N VAL A 567 12.47 25.00 25.61
CA VAL A 567 11.97 25.11 26.98
C VAL A 567 10.43 25.16 26.94
N GLY A 568 9.78 24.14 27.52
CA GLY A 568 8.32 24.02 27.56
C GLY A 568 7.75 22.85 26.75
N GLU A 569 8.60 22.17 25.97
CA GLU A 569 8.25 20.89 25.33
C GLU A 569 8.26 19.74 26.34
N GLY A 570 7.32 18.81 26.20
CA GLY A 570 7.26 17.60 27.00
C GLY A 570 7.12 16.36 26.12
N LEU A 571 7.83 15.28 26.46
CA LEU A 571 7.69 13.99 25.79
C LEU A 571 6.28 13.42 26.05
N LEU A 572 5.56 13.08 24.99
CA LEU A 572 4.23 12.46 25.05
C LEU A 572 4.31 10.94 24.89
N SER A 573 5.09 10.47 23.92
CA SER A 573 5.31 9.04 23.68
C SER A 573 6.68 8.80 23.05
N VAL A 574 7.27 7.65 23.40
CA VAL A 574 8.52 7.13 22.83
C VAL A 574 8.26 5.70 22.40
N THR A 575 8.52 5.40 21.12
CA THR A 575 8.47 4.05 20.56
C THR A 575 9.91 3.59 20.31
N PHE A 576 10.42 2.65 21.11
CA PHE A 576 11.79 2.18 21.01
C PHE A 576 11.98 0.74 21.56
N PRO A 577 12.65 -0.17 20.83
CA PRO A 577 12.99 -0.03 19.42
C PRO A 577 11.73 -0.12 18.54
N ALA A 578 11.62 0.75 17.54
CA ALA A 578 10.60 0.68 16.51
C ALA A 578 11.03 -0.31 15.40
N VAL A 579 10.74 -1.60 15.60
CA VAL A 579 11.14 -2.67 14.66
C VAL A 579 10.02 -2.98 13.67
N LYS A 580 10.37 -3.02 12.38
CA LYS A 580 9.46 -3.32 11.27
C LYS A 580 9.87 -4.60 10.56
N GLY A 581 8.95 -5.17 9.78
CA GLY A 581 9.26 -6.24 8.82
C GLY A 581 9.67 -7.56 9.45
N ILE A 582 9.16 -7.91 10.64
CA ILE A 582 9.46 -9.18 11.29
C ILE A 582 8.95 -10.34 10.41
N LEU A 583 9.86 -11.26 10.09
CA LEU A 583 9.59 -12.43 9.28
C LEU A 583 8.94 -13.55 10.10
N PRO A 584 8.05 -14.37 9.50
CA PRO A 584 7.55 -15.58 10.12
C PRO A 584 8.68 -16.53 10.53
N LEU A 585 8.55 -17.12 11.72
CA LEU A 585 9.46 -18.16 12.21
C LEU A 585 9.13 -19.52 11.60
N THR A 586 7.85 -19.76 11.31
CA THR A 586 7.30 -20.95 10.66
C THR A 586 6.68 -20.62 9.30
N GLN A 587 6.37 -21.65 8.52
CA GLN A 587 5.70 -21.49 7.24
C GLN A 587 4.36 -20.74 7.42
N ASN A 588 4.24 -19.58 6.79
CA ASN A 588 3.07 -18.70 6.86
C ASN A 588 2.67 -18.30 8.31
N ALA A 589 3.64 -18.26 9.23
CA ALA A 589 3.45 -17.90 10.64
C ALA A 589 2.46 -18.78 11.43
N LYS A 590 2.04 -19.94 10.90
CA LYS A 590 0.98 -20.77 11.51
C LYS A 590 1.34 -21.30 12.90
N GLY A 591 2.62 -21.54 13.16
CA GLY A 591 3.14 -21.96 14.46
C GLY A 591 3.71 -20.82 15.28
N ASP A 592 3.62 -19.58 14.81
CA ASP A 592 4.20 -18.43 15.49
C ASP A 592 3.27 -17.94 16.60
N ALA A 593 3.81 -17.83 17.80
CA ALA A 593 3.09 -17.35 18.96
C ALA A 593 3.78 -16.14 19.60
N ILE A 594 2.98 -15.17 20.05
CA ILE A 594 3.43 -14.14 20.96
C ILE A 594 3.31 -14.67 22.39
N LEU A 595 4.40 -14.61 23.14
CA LEU A 595 4.38 -14.89 24.58
C LEU A 595 3.58 -13.79 25.29
N ASP A 596 2.43 -14.16 25.85
CA ASP A 596 1.61 -13.27 26.66
C ASP A 596 2.15 -13.27 28.08
N THR A 597 2.70 -12.14 28.50
CA THR A 597 3.34 -12.02 29.81
C THR A 597 2.36 -11.75 30.96
N ARG A 598 1.05 -11.75 30.71
CA ARG A 598 0.03 -11.64 31.77
C ARG A 598 -0.14 -12.95 32.56
N GLN A 599 0.16 -14.09 31.94
CA GLN A 599 0.07 -15.42 32.56
C GLN A 599 1.22 -16.31 32.10
N LEU A 600 1.82 -17.07 33.03
CA LEU A 600 2.93 -17.96 32.72
C LEU A 600 2.52 -19.02 31.69
N GLY A 601 3.28 -19.12 30.59
CA GLY A 601 3.08 -20.13 29.55
C GLY A 601 1.88 -19.88 28.64
N TRP A 602 1.27 -18.69 28.69
CA TRP A 602 0.18 -18.35 27.78
C TRP A 602 0.71 -17.74 26.49
N GLU A 603 0.12 -18.17 25.38
CA GLU A 603 0.52 -17.84 24.03
C GLU A 603 -0.68 -17.26 23.28
N ARG A 604 -0.44 -16.23 22.47
CA ARG A 604 -1.42 -15.72 21.52
C ARG A 604 -0.94 -15.99 20.11
N PRO A 605 -1.84 -16.27 19.15
CA PRO A 605 -1.45 -16.34 17.74
C PRO A 605 -0.73 -15.07 17.31
N SER A 606 0.36 -15.23 16.55
CA SER A 606 1.08 -14.09 15.99
C SER A 606 0.14 -13.18 15.18
N PRO A 607 0.28 -11.84 15.25
CA PRO A 607 -0.39 -10.93 14.33
C PRO A 607 -0.07 -11.20 12.86
N LEU A 608 1.08 -11.83 12.57
CA LEU A 608 1.46 -12.26 11.22
C LEU A 608 0.52 -13.35 10.67
N HIS A 609 -0.14 -14.11 11.56
CA HIS A 609 -1.13 -15.13 11.18
C HIS A 609 -2.57 -14.65 11.40
N SER A 610 -2.83 -14.02 12.55
CA SER A 610 -4.19 -13.66 12.96
C SER A 610 -4.68 -12.31 12.41
N GLY A 611 -3.79 -11.46 11.90
CA GLY A 611 -4.09 -10.07 11.52
C GLY A 611 -4.38 -9.14 12.71
N ASN A 612 -4.63 -9.69 13.89
CA ASN A 612 -5.00 -8.94 15.08
C ASN A 612 -3.76 -8.39 15.79
N VAL A 613 -3.81 -7.10 16.14
CA VAL A 613 -2.78 -6.46 16.96
C VAL A 613 -2.76 -7.12 18.35
N VAL A 614 -1.56 -7.45 18.84
CA VAL A 614 -1.36 -7.93 20.20
C VAL A 614 -0.72 -6.81 21.02
N ASP A 615 -1.45 -6.37 22.04
CA ASP A 615 -1.05 -5.27 22.93
C ASP A 615 -0.86 -5.76 24.37
N THR A 616 0.33 -5.51 24.92
CA THR A 616 0.70 -5.91 26.28
C THR A 616 1.16 -4.70 27.09
N ARG A 617 0.31 -4.32 28.06
CA ARG A 617 0.54 -3.17 28.93
C ARG A 617 1.18 -3.58 30.26
N TYR A 618 2.21 -2.84 30.67
CA TYR A 618 2.81 -2.90 32.00
C TYR A 618 2.05 -1.97 32.98
N PRO A 619 1.86 -2.30 34.29
CA PRO A 619 2.54 -3.33 35.11
C PRO A 619 1.86 -4.70 35.19
N TYR A 620 0.83 -4.99 34.39
CA TYR A 620 0.10 -6.27 34.48
C TYR A 620 0.86 -7.47 33.86
N GLY A 621 2.16 -7.35 33.58
CA GLY A 621 2.98 -8.38 32.96
C GLY A 621 4.49 -8.11 33.10
N MET A 622 5.33 -8.98 32.52
CA MET A 622 6.79 -8.85 32.51
C MET A 622 7.24 -7.69 31.58
N GLN A 623 8.45 -7.16 31.80
CA GLN A 623 9.06 -6.09 31.00
C GLN A 623 9.65 -6.59 29.67
N PHE A 624 9.08 -7.62 29.07
CA PHE A 624 9.50 -8.14 27.78
C PHE A 624 8.32 -8.72 26.99
N SER A 625 8.50 -8.89 25.69
CA SER A 625 7.61 -9.68 24.85
C SER A 625 8.46 -10.41 23.80
N ALA A 626 7.94 -11.52 23.27
CA ALA A 626 8.65 -12.33 22.30
C ALA A 626 7.69 -12.99 21.32
N ILE A 627 8.16 -13.16 20.09
CA ILE A 627 7.60 -14.10 19.13
C ILE A 627 8.45 -15.37 19.15
N VAL A 628 7.81 -16.53 19.28
CA VAL A 628 8.47 -17.83 19.40
C VAL A 628 7.80 -18.87 18.50
N ALA A 629 8.59 -19.79 17.97
CA ALA A 629 8.11 -20.99 17.27
C ALA A 629 9.27 -21.96 17.02
N ASP A 630 8.99 -23.27 17.02
CA ASP A 630 9.95 -24.33 16.60
C ASP A 630 11.35 -24.21 17.22
N GLY A 631 11.43 -23.82 18.50
CA GLY A 631 12.70 -23.64 19.22
C GLY A 631 13.49 -22.39 18.82
N ARG A 632 12.88 -21.45 18.11
CA ARG A 632 13.40 -20.13 17.75
C ARG A 632 12.59 -19.04 18.46
N GLY A 633 13.19 -17.86 18.59
CA GLY A 633 12.46 -16.69 19.05
C GLY A 633 13.21 -15.39 18.84
N LEU A 634 12.42 -14.32 18.72
CA LEU A 634 12.88 -12.93 18.73
C LEU A 634 12.28 -12.26 19.96
N TYR A 635 13.14 -11.66 20.79
CA TYR A 635 12.81 -11.18 22.13
C TYR A 635 13.13 -9.70 22.24
N PHE A 636 12.19 -8.91 22.76
CA PHE A 636 12.37 -7.51 23.10
C PHE A 636 12.07 -7.31 24.59
N ALA A 637 13.01 -6.70 25.30
CA ALA A 637 12.86 -6.36 26.71
C ALA A 637 13.14 -4.87 26.89
N GLU A 638 12.36 -4.22 27.75
CA GLU A 638 12.40 -2.77 27.95
C GLU A 638 12.55 -2.42 29.42
N GLU A 639 13.70 -1.87 29.77
CA GLU A 639 13.95 -1.25 31.06
C GLU A 639 13.94 0.28 30.89
N ASP A 640 12.99 0.92 31.55
CA ASP A 640 12.80 2.37 31.61
C ASP A 640 12.16 2.68 32.97
N PRO A 641 12.91 3.26 33.91
CA PRO A 641 12.41 3.60 35.23
C PRO A 641 11.59 4.91 35.25
N GLU A 642 11.62 5.72 34.19
CA GLU A 642 10.96 7.03 34.11
C GLU A 642 9.58 6.96 33.44
N ALA A 643 9.33 5.92 32.64
CA ALA A 643 8.03 5.71 32.00
C ALA A 643 6.90 5.45 33.00
N ASN A 644 5.86 6.29 32.96
CA ASN A 644 4.62 6.09 33.72
C ASN A 644 3.85 4.82 33.31
N ARG A 645 3.95 4.44 32.02
CA ARG A 645 3.34 3.25 31.43
C ARG A 645 4.20 2.75 30.28
N LYS A 646 4.25 1.44 30.09
CA LYS A 646 4.91 0.80 28.95
C LYS A 646 3.94 -0.05 28.18
N ASN A 647 4.14 -0.10 26.88
CA ASN A 647 3.29 -0.86 25.99
C ASN A 647 4.15 -1.59 24.95
N LEU A 648 3.99 -2.91 24.89
CA LEU A 648 4.63 -3.76 23.89
C LEU A 648 3.55 -4.17 22.89
N THR A 649 3.70 -3.66 21.67
CA THR A 649 2.70 -3.85 20.61
C THR A 649 3.29 -4.63 19.44
N TRP A 650 2.62 -5.71 19.05
CA TRP A 650 2.89 -6.45 17.83
C TRP A 650 1.73 -6.24 16.85
N SER A 651 2.03 -5.90 15.60
CA SER A 651 1.02 -5.72 14.56
C SER A 651 1.43 -6.43 13.27
N GLY A 652 0.45 -6.99 12.56
CA GLY A 652 0.63 -7.58 11.24
C GLY A 652 0.32 -6.56 10.17
N GLN A 653 1.10 -5.47 10.05
CA GLN A 653 0.99 -4.66 8.85
C GLN A 653 1.64 -5.41 7.68
N GLN A 654 0.82 -5.98 6.80
CA GLN A 654 1.18 -6.02 5.39
C GLN A 654 1.22 -4.57 4.94
N GLN A 655 2.42 -4.00 4.79
CA GLN A 655 2.56 -2.81 3.95
C GLN A 655 2.25 -3.26 2.52
N THR A 656 0.99 -3.17 2.12
CA THR A 656 0.63 -2.95 0.72
C THR A 656 1.13 -1.54 0.41
N GLY A 657 2.38 -1.47 -0.03
CA GLY A 657 2.91 -0.30 -0.71
C GLY A 657 2.43 -0.26 -2.15
#